data_AF-A0A956YG74-F1
#
_entry.id   AF-A0A956YG74-F1
#
_cell.length_a   1.000
_cell.length_b   1.000
_cell.length_c   1.000
_cell.angle_alpha   90.00
_cell.angle_beta   90.00
_cell.angle_gamma   90.00
#
_symmetry.space_group_name_H-M   'P 1'
#
loop_
_entity.id
_entity.type
_entity.pdbx_description
1 polymer ?
#
loop_
_entity_poly.entity_id
_entity_poly.type
_entity_poly.pdbx_seq_one_letter_code
_entity_poly.pdbx_strand_id
1 'polypeptide(L)'
;MSDLQPTWVGRTIGSRYVINALLGRGGMSSVYKATDPNLQRTVAIKIIHPHLSEHPEFVKRFEQEAAAVARLRHPNIMLVHDFNHDGGVYYIVFEYIAGTPLDKRLKDLKEAGLRLPLSESLQIMIPLCEAVAYAHESKMVHRDLKPSNVIINLLGQPILLDFGIAKLVGGGHVHTATGATIGTAAYMAPEQVVGDEVDHRADIYSLGVMLYEMACGRPPYEGQSALTVMMKHVNEPLPDIRLFNSNLPDVFNAVLEKALAKDPKTRFGSAVEMATALRNVGRQLNAASDEAIFTTPSQVSQPPQQTAVPTPKPATKPDEAHINLAKTEIGTPEPVTEPIAKPEPTTAKEKSKRNWLPIALGGLAVLALIAAAVLLLPKLLAGSPPTSAGMVQLPAGTYTVGADLSGSQYAAPQQITLEAFWIDRYEVSNKAYAAFVADTEATPPSNWTNGTPPTGLDDHPVRGLTWENAYDYCDWLNKRLPTEAEWEVAARGSQGLLYPWGDNVNSVSLPQDNTYASGSLPANRSSFGVFDMAGNVWEWVDEPYTDVSEDQAVARGGAFDFLKDMAYRLQGDPNLPTMIASTGVRCAASEVELVPDDALLLADDFTNPESGWPDLKEDNAWRGYHPPDFYHVETTGQNQVATAVFGTDAANVSLEAQMFVDILESEDGGYRYGLLVRQVSERQFYAFTVSPRASEWAVLKATEAGLETLASGPITGLTGGSTIPVQGGSADAADTLRVDATGNVLSFFVNGRIVTTLTDNSYSNGDFGFYVETIEETRAHVHYDAVTVLELNDALVQTDNSVDEIAVEPTVPAEPTTTPEAAPTETAVATPEPTTTNAPSPTPEPTERPLPKGMVLIPGGSFLMGSETGEANERPEHSVTLDAYFIDQFEVSNEQYQSCVADGGCTQTGIRNSFRRAGYRDDPIFANYPVMGVTWTQANAYCQWAGKRLPTEAEWEFAASGPDNFTWPWGNTFDATLSAASSLDTEPIDDFADGTSPFGVFNMAGNVNEWVQDRFDANFYANSPTENPVNLDSGTSQIYRGGSFDNTNGTFFTTSRRYVVSSNTFDVDIGFRCAQSPP
;
A
#
# COMPACT_ATOMS: atom_id res chain seq x y z
N MET A 1 12.24 -42.50 5.59
CA MET A 1 11.76 -42.89 6.94
C MET A 1 11.71 -41.61 7.77
N SER A 2 10.53 -41.14 8.15
CA SER A 2 10.37 -39.95 9.02
C SER A 2 8.96 -39.81 9.58
N ASP A 3 7.94 -40.36 8.91
CA ASP A 3 6.60 -40.50 9.49
C ASP A 3 6.60 -41.43 10.70
N LEU A 4 5.65 -41.19 11.62
CA LEU A 4 5.53 -41.83 12.94
C LEU A 4 6.56 -41.39 14.01
N GLN A 5 6.93 -40.10 14.05
CA GLN A 5 7.22 -39.46 15.34
C GLN A 5 5.89 -39.20 16.07
N PRO A 6 5.60 -39.84 17.22
CA PRO A 6 4.35 -39.64 17.93
C PRO A 6 4.30 -38.23 18.53
N THR A 7 3.20 -37.51 18.27
CA THR A 7 3.00 -36.15 18.80
C THR A 7 2.88 -36.15 20.34
N TRP A 8 3.43 -35.10 20.96
CA TRP A 8 3.36 -34.86 22.41
C TRP A 8 2.09 -34.11 22.85
N VAL A 9 1.23 -33.69 21.92
CA VAL A 9 -0.04 -33.02 22.25
C VAL A 9 -0.92 -33.91 23.12
N GLY A 10 -1.48 -33.33 24.18
CA GLY A 10 -2.29 -34.04 25.18
C GLY A 10 -1.47 -34.87 26.19
N ARG A 11 -0.13 -34.80 26.16
CA ARG A 11 0.75 -35.49 27.13
C ARG A 11 1.30 -34.53 28.17
N THR A 12 1.68 -35.06 29.32
CA THR A 12 2.48 -34.35 30.32
C THR A 12 3.94 -34.75 30.19
N ILE A 13 4.87 -33.79 30.20
CA ILE A 13 6.33 -34.02 30.22
C ILE A 13 6.93 -33.57 31.56
N GLY A 14 7.93 -34.31 32.06
CA GLY A 14 8.56 -34.07 33.36
C GLY A 14 7.63 -34.29 34.55
N SER A 15 6.53 -35.02 34.36
CA SER A 15 5.40 -35.09 35.30
C SER A 15 4.81 -33.73 35.73
N ARG A 16 5.06 -32.65 34.96
CA ARG A 16 4.65 -31.28 35.29
C ARG A 16 3.93 -30.60 34.13
N TYR A 17 4.59 -30.45 32.98
CA TYR A 17 4.14 -29.55 31.93
C TYR A 17 3.16 -30.26 30.99
N VAL A 18 1.93 -29.75 30.87
CA VAL A 18 0.86 -30.33 30.04
C VAL A 18 0.92 -29.71 28.65
N ILE A 19 1.20 -30.50 27.62
CA ILE A 19 1.45 -30.00 26.27
C ILE A 19 0.11 -29.82 25.52
N ASN A 20 -0.20 -28.56 25.20
CA ASN A 20 -1.47 -28.14 24.57
C ASN A 20 -1.42 -28.23 23.04
N ALA A 21 -0.33 -27.79 22.41
CA ALA A 21 -0.22 -27.68 20.95
C ALA A 21 1.24 -27.77 20.46
N LEU A 22 1.41 -28.09 19.17
CA LEU A 22 2.69 -27.99 18.47
C LEU A 22 2.83 -26.56 17.91
N LEU A 23 3.96 -25.89 18.18
CA LEU A 23 4.28 -24.56 17.64
C LEU A 23 5.20 -24.63 16.41
N GLY A 24 6.08 -25.64 16.32
CA GLY A 24 6.96 -25.81 15.17
C GLY A 24 7.81 -27.08 15.19
N ARG A 25 8.34 -27.46 14.04
CA ARG A 25 9.29 -28.59 13.90
C ARG A 25 10.54 -28.11 13.15
N GLY A 26 11.71 -28.30 13.74
CA GLY A 26 13.00 -28.17 13.08
C GLY A 26 13.71 -29.53 12.97
N GLY A 27 14.80 -29.61 12.20
CA GLY A 27 15.53 -30.86 11.95
C GLY A 27 16.30 -31.47 13.14
N MET A 28 16.12 -30.94 14.35
CA MET A 28 16.77 -31.43 15.58
C MET A 28 15.84 -31.42 16.80
N SER A 29 14.72 -30.70 16.74
CA SER A 29 13.81 -30.50 17.88
C SER A 29 12.43 -30.03 17.40
N SER A 30 11.42 -30.24 18.23
CA SER A 30 10.07 -29.70 18.02
C SER A 30 9.68 -28.82 19.19
N VAL A 31 9.08 -27.67 18.91
CA VAL A 31 8.65 -26.68 19.90
C VAL A 31 7.14 -26.81 20.10
N TYR A 32 6.70 -26.80 21.36
CA TYR A 32 5.31 -27.00 21.76
C TYR A 32 4.83 -25.90 22.71
N LYS A 33 3.54 -25.54 22.65
CA LYS A 33 2.86 -24.73 23.66
C LYS A 33 2.42 -25.66 24.79
N ALA A 34 2.78 -25.34 26.02
CA ALA A 34 2.44 -26.14 27.20
C ALA A 34 1.98 -25.27 28.37
N THR A 35 1.22 -25.86 29.28
CA THR A 35 0.81 -25.26 30.55
C THR A 35 1.71 -25.77 31.67
N ASP A 36 2.20 -24.88 32.51
CA ASP A 36 2.86 -25.18 33.79
C ASP A 36 1.82 -25.07 34.92
N PRO A 37 1.15 -26.17 35.33
CA PRO A 37 0.02 -26.13 36.26
C PRO A 37 0.43 -25.68 37.67
N ASN A 38 1.71 -25.82 38.03
CA ASN A 38 2.24 -25.41 39.33
C ASN A 38 2.39 -23.88 39.46
N LEU A 39 2.57 -23.18 38.33
CA LEU A 39 2.70 -21.72 38.26
C LEU A 39 1.59 -21.07 37.41
N GLN A 40 0.56 -21.85 37.04
CA GLN A 40 -0.63 -21.47 36.25
C GLN A 40 -0.34 -20.58 35.03
N ARG A 41 0.72 -20.92 34.28
CA ARG A 41 1.21 -20.11 33.15
C ARG A 41 1.47 -20.92 31.90
N THR A 42 1.42 -20.25 30.75
CA THR A 42 1.84 -20.83 29.46
C THR A 42 3.36 -20.77 29.31
N VAL A 43 3.95 -21.82 28.76
CA VAL A 43 5.40 -21.94 28.47
C VAL A 43 5.61 -22.56 27.09
N ALA A 44 6.76 -22.27 26.47
CA ALA A 44 7.18 -22.91 25.22
C ALA A 44 8.20 -24.02 25.54
N ILE A 45 7.97 -25.24 25.07
CA ILE A 45 8.84 -26.40 25.36
C ILE A 45 9.47 -26.93 24.09
N LYS A 46 10.79 -26.86 24.02
CA LYS A 46 11.61 -27.36 22.90
C LYS A 46 12.15 -28.74 23.24
N ILE A 47 11.59 -29.76 22.61
CA ILE A 47 11.90 -31.17 22.84
C ILE A 47 12.88 -31.67 21.76
N ILE A 48 14.01 -32.24 22.15
CA ILE A 48 15.01 -32.82 21.23
C ILE A 48 14.43 -34.06 20.53
N HIS A 49 14.76 -34.26 19.25
CA HIS A 49 14.39 -35.49 18.53
C HIS A 49 15.19 -36.70 19.04
N PRO A 50 14.57 -37.87 19.32
CA PRO A 50 15.22 -38.97 20.04
C PRO A 50 16.57 -39.43 19.49
N HIS A 51 16.75 -39.43 18.16
CA HIS A 51 18.00 -39.85 17.51
C HIS A 51 19.21 -38.95 17.80
N LEU A 52 19.02 -37.77 18.41
CA LEU A 52 20.10 -36.91 18.91
C LEU A 52 20.34 -37.10 20.41
N SER A 53 19.30 -37.46 21.17
CA SER A 53 19.40 -37.75 22.60
C SER A 53 20.21 -39.02 22.90
N GLU A 54 20.38 -39.91 21.92
CA GLU A 54 21.27 -41.08 22.00
C GLU A 54 22.77 -40.75 21.86
N HIS A 55 23.15 -39.49 21.58
CA HIS A 55 24.54 -39.05 21.43
C HIS A 55 25.04 -38.23 22.64
N PRO A 56 25.85 -38.80 23.55
CA PRO A 56 26.22 -38.13 24.81
C PRO A 56 27.01 -36.82 24.62
N GLU A 57 27.78 -36.68 23.54
CA GLU A 57 28.49 -35.42 23.26
C GLU A 57 27.55 -34.30 22.82
N PHE A 58 26.44 -34.61 22.14
CA PHE A 58 25.44 -33.61 21.78
C PHE A 58 24.67 -33.14 23.02
N VAL A 59 24.16 -34.10 23.81
CA VAL A 59 23.46 -33.82 25.08
C VAL A 59 24.32 -32.93 25.98
N LYS A 60 25.59 -33.27 26.19
CA LYS A 60 26.50 -32.49 27.04
C LYS A 60 26.77 -31.06 26.54
N ARG A 61 26.74 -30.82 25.22
CA ARG A 61 26.86 -29.46 24.67
C ARG A 61 25.54 -28.69 24.80
N PHE A 62 24.41 -29.34 24.53
CA PHE A 62 23.08 -28.80 24.72
C PHE A 62 22.82 -28.36 26.17
N GLU A 63 23.21 -29.18 27.15
CA GLU A 63 23.22 -28.84 28.58
C GLU A 63 24.04 -27.58 28.89
N GLN A 64 25.25 -27.48 28.33
CA GLN A 64 26.15 -26.35 28.57
C GLN A 64 25.63 -25.05 27.97
N GLU A 65 24.98 -25.10 26.81
CA GLU A 65 24.42 -23.95 26.13
C GLU A 65 23.09 -23.50 26.76
N ALA A 66 22.20 -24.44 27.09
CA ALA A 66 21.00 -24.14 27.89
C ALA A 66 21.36 -23.48 29.24
N ALA A 67 22.38 -24.01 29.94
CA ALA A 67 22.89 -23.44 31.19
C ALA A 67 23.69 -22.13 31.03
N ALA A 68 24.02 -21.72 29.80
CA ALA A 68 24.58 -20.42 29.47
C ALA A 68 23.46 -19.41 29.20
N VAL A 69 22.54 -19.69 28.28
CA VAL A 69 21.38 -18.84 27.94
C VAL A 69 20.52 -18.58 29.18
N ALA A 70 20.32 -19.58 30.04
CA ALA A 70 19.56 -19.44 31.28
C ALA A 70 20.12 -18.44 32.30
N ARG A 71 21.31 -17.87 32.07
CA ARG A 71 21.90 -16.79 32.89
C ARG A 71 21.58 -15.40 32.37
N LEU A 72 21.18 -15.27 31.11
CA LEU A 72 20.83 -13.98 30.51
C LEU A 72 19.51 -13.46 31.08
N ARG A 73 19.46 -12.17 31.41
CA ARG A 73 18.26 -11.45 31.85
C ARG A 73 18.24 -10.08 31.19
N HIS A 74 17.54 -10.00 30.05
CA HIS A 74 17.40 -8.80 29.23
C HIS A 74 15.98 -8.80 28.64
N PRO A 75 15.25 -7.67 28.59
CA PRO A 75 13.86 -7.63 28.12
C PRO A 75 13.71 -8.18 26.69
N ASN A 76 14.67 -7.91 25.83
CA ASN A 76 14.67 -8.37 24.43
C ASN A 76 15.34 -9.74 24.21
N ILE A 77 15.46 -10.61 25.23
CA ILE A 77 15.97 -11.99 25.09
C ILE A 77 15.01 -12.96 25.77
N MET A 78 14.58 -14.00 25.04
CA MET A 78 13.66 -15.03 25.54
C MET A 78 14.20 -15.72 26.80
N LEU A 79 13.41 -15.70 27.87
CA LEU A 79 13.79 -16.24 29.17
C LEU A 79 13.69 -17.77 29.20
N VAL A 80 14.79 -18.45 29.54
CA VAL A 80 14.76 -19.86 29.95
C VAL A 80 14.22 -19.98 31.37
N HIS A 81 13.22 -20.83 31.56
CA HIS A 81 12.60 -21.13 32.86
C HIS A 81 13.15 -22.41 33.50
N ASP A 82 13.38 -23.45 32.70
CA ASP A 82 13.74 -24.79 33.16
C ASP A 82 14.51 -25.54 32.06
N PHE A 83 15.35 -26.49 32.43
CA PHE A 83 15.97 -27.44 31.51
C PHE A 83 16.10 -28.78 32.23
N ASN A 84 15.59 -29.85 31.60
CA ASN A 84 15.42 -31.13 32.27
C ASN A 84 15.32 -32.28 31.24
N HIS A 85 15.20 -33.51 31.74
CA HIS A 85 14.93 -34.68 30.91
C HIS A 85 13.86 -35.57 31.55
N ASP A 86 13.11 -36.31 30.73
CA ASP A 86 12.12 -37.29 31.15
C ASP A 86 12.43 -38.62 30.44
N GLY A 87 12.91 -39.61 31.20
CA GLY A 87 13.57 -40.78 30.63
C GLY A 87 14.75 -40.38 29.74
N GLY A 88 14.68 -40.74 28.46
CA GLY A 88 15.66 -40.37 27.42
C GLY A 88 15.31 -39.12 26.62
N VAL A 89 14.28 -38.36 27.00
CA VAL A 89 13.77 -37.20 26.26
C VAL A 89 14.24 -35.92 26.94
N TYR A 90 15.08 -35.14 26.26
CA TYR A 90 15.63 -33.88 26.78
C TYR A 90 14.82 -32.67 26.26
N TYR A 91 14.60 -31.68 27.12
CA TYR A 91 13.82 -30.50 26.77
C TYR A 91 14.25 -29.23 27.53
N ILE A 92 14.10 -28.08 26.86
CA ILE A 92 14.18 -26.74 27.48
C ILE A 92 12.76 -26.18 27.59
N VAL A 93 12.46 -25.54 28.72
CA VAL A 93 11.24 -24.76 28.94
C VAL A 93 11.60 -23.28 28.90
N PHE A 94 11.02 -22.57 27.96
CA PHE A 94 11.11 -21.13 27.79
C PHE A 94 9.81 -20.44 28.20
N GLU A 95 9.90 -19.13 28.38
CA GLU A 95 8.76 -18.23 28.31
C GLU A 95 8.00 -18.40 26.97
N TYR A 96 6.67 -18.31 27.01
CA TYR A 96 5.86 -18.29 25.79
C TYR A 96 5.61 -16.83 25.36
N ILE A 97 6.33 -16.40 24.33
CA ILE A 97 6.14 -15.07 23.75
C ILE A 97 4.94 -15.10 22.80
N ALA A 98 3.88 -14.34 23.13
CA ALA A 98 2.79 -14.06 22.21
C ALA A 98 3.21 -12.92 21.25
N GLY A 99 3.06 -13.15 19.95
CA GLY A 99 3.54 -12.22 18.92
C GLY A 99 3.75 -12.91 17.58
N THR A 100 4.29 -12.15 16.62
CA THR A 100 4.52 -12.61 15.24
C THR A 100 6.03 -12.72 14.96
N PRO A 101 6.54 -13.85 14.42
CA PRO A 101 7.91 -13.97 13.95
C PRO A 101 8.27 -12.93 12.88
N LEU A 102 9.47 -12.34 12.96
CA LEU A 102 9.87 -11.26 12.07
C LEU A 102 10.09 -11.74 10.62
N ASP A 103 10.44 -13.01 10.41
CA ASP A 103 10.46 -13.62 9.06
C ASP A 103 9.07 -13.67 8.43
N LYS A 104 8.05 -14.09 9.19
CA LYS A 104 6.65 -14.03 8.72
C LYS A 104 6.27 -12.59 8.40
N ARG A 105 6.52 -11.64 9.31
CA ARG A 105 6.15 -10.23 9.08
C ARG A 105 6.83 -9.62 7.85
N LEU A 106 8.10 -9.94 7.60
CA LEU A 106 8.82 -9.50 6.41
C LEU A 106 8.32 -10.18 5.13
N LYS A 107 7.96 -11.47 5.20
CA LYS A 107 7.34 -12.19 4.09
C LYS A 107 5.97 -11.60 3.74
N ASP A 108 5.10 -11.42 4.73
CA ASP A 108 3.75 -10.88 4.55
C ASP A 108 3.80 -9.47 3.90
N LEU A 109 4.75 -8.62 4.32
CA LEU A 109 5.01 -7.32 3.68
C LEU A 109 5.53 -7.47 2.24
N LYS A 110 6.52 -8.34 1.99
CA LYS A 110 7.11 -8.56 0.66
C LYS A 110 6.09 -9.08 -0.35
N GLU A 111 5.17 -9.93 0.08
CA GLU A 111 4.07 -10.45 -0.76
C GLU A 111 3.00 -9.39 -1.06
N ALA A 112 2.84 -8.38 -0.17
CA ALA A 112 2.02 -7.20 -0.42
C ALA A 112 2.77 -6.07 -1.20
N GLY A 113 4.00 -6.29 -1.67
CA GLY A 113 4.83 -5.27 -2.31
C GLY A 113 5.39 -4.19 -1.37
N LEU A 114 5.20 -4.36 -0.06
CA LEU A 114 5.58 -3.42 1.00
C LEU A 114 6.93 -3.77 1.65
N ARG A 115 7.41 -2.84 2.48
CA ARG A 115 8.63 -2.96 3.31
C ARG A 115 8.39 -2.29 4.66
N LEU A 116 9.19 -2.58 5.69
CA LEU A 116 9.04 -1.89 6.97
C LEU A 116 9.43 -0.42 6.82
N PRO A 117 8.69 0.52 7.43
CA PRO A 117 9.12 1.91 7.56
C PRO A 117 10.51 1.99 8.21
N LEU A 118 11.31 3.01 7.84
CA LEU A 118 12.64 3.19 8.42
C LEU A 118 12.58 3.43 9.94
N SER A 119 11.57 4.18 10.40
CA SER A 119 11.29 4.39 11.83
C SER A 119 11.11 3.07 12.60
N GLU A 120 10.28 2.16 12.09
CA GLU A 120 10.04 0.85 12.69
C GLU A 120 11.26 -0.07 12.57
N SER A 121 11.97 -0.04 11.44
CA SER A 121 13.23 -0.77 11.25
C SER A 121 14.28 -0.38 12.30
N LEU A 122 14.32 0.90 12.70
CA LEU A 122 15.16 1.39 13.79
C LEU A 122 14.64 0.95 15.17
N GLN A 123 13.33 1.02 15.41
CA GLN A 123 12.69 0.54 16.67
C GLN A 123 12.92 -0.96 16.91
N ILE A 124 12.98 -1.78 15.85
CA ILE A 124 13.29 -3.21 15.94
C ILE A 124 14.80 -3.46 16.09
N MET A 125 15.64 -2.77 15.31
CA MET A 125 17.08 -3.08 15.31
C MET A 125 17.82 -2.57 16.56
N ILE A 126 17.45 -1.41 17.12
CA ILE A 126 18.18 -0.82 18.26
C ILE A 126 18.12 -1.74 19.51
N PRO A 127 16.96 -2.26 19.96
CA PRO A 127 16.90 -3.19 21.09
C PRO A 127 17.52 -4.57 20.79
N LEU A 128 17.52 -5.02 19.53
CA LEU A 128 18.24 -6.23 19.12
C LEU A 128 19.76 -6.06 19.24
N CYS A 129 20.31 -4.91 18.83
CA CYS A 129 21.71 -4.58 19.05
C CYS A 129 22.07 -4.53 20.55
N GLU A 130 21.17 -4.04 21.40
CA GLU A 130 21.35 -4.00 22.86
C GLU A 130 21.32 -5.41 23.48
N ALA A 131 20.35 -6.25 23.08
CA ALA A 131 20.27 -7.66 23.49
C ALA A 131 21.53 -8.45 23.12
N VAL A 132 21.99 -8.30 21.88
CA VAL A 132 23.19 -8.96 21.37
C VAL A 132 24.45 -8.47 22.10
N ALA A 133 24.56 -7.17 22.39
CA ALA A 133 25.65 -6.65 23.21
C ALA A 133 25.68 -7.23 24.62
N TYR A 134 24.52 -7.34 25.29
CA TYR A 134 24.42 -7.94 26.62
C TYR A 134 24.84 -9.43 26.65
N ALA A 135 24.54 -10.17 25.58
CA ALA A 135 25.05 -11.53 25.39
C ALA A 135 26.58 -11.55 25.15
N HIS A 136 27.11 -10.60 24.37
CA HIS A 136 28.55 -10.46 24.11
C HIS A 136 29.35 -10.15 25.38
N GLU A 137 28.84 -9.29 26.27
CA GLU A 137 29.42 -9.04 27.61
C GLU A 137 29.48 -10.33 28.45
N SER A 138 28.45 -11.17 28.34
CA SER A 138 28.39 -12.51 28.93
C SER A 138 29.27 -13.55 28.21
N LYS A 139 30.06 -13.15 27.21
CA LYS A 139 30.92 -13.96 26.34
C LYS A 139 30.17 -15.02 25.50
N MET A 140 28.92 -14.72 25.17
CA MET A 140 28.04 -15.59 24.37
C MET A 140 27.80 -14.94 23.00
N VAL A 141 28.11 -15.68 21.93
CA VAL A 141 27.89 -15.25 20.54
C VAL A 141 26.76 -16.10 19.97
N HIS A 142 25.78 -15.48 19.33
CA HIS A 142 24.52 -16.13 18.91
C HIS A 142 24.72 -17.03 17.69
N ARG A 143 25.52 -16.57 16.71
CA ARG A 143 25.98 -17.31 15.52
C ARG A 143 24.89 -17.74 14.53
N ASP A 144 23.63 -17.42 14.77
CA ASP A 144 22.50 -17.73 13.89
C ASP A 144 21.39 -16.66 13.98
N LEU A 145 21.76 -15.37 14.03
CA LEU A 145 20.79 -14.28 13.99
C LEU A 145 20.13 -14.18 12.61
N LYS A 146 18.80 -14.18 12.60
CA LYS A 146 17.94 -14.09 11.42
C LYS A 146 16.51 -13.75 11.87
N PRO A 147 15.62 -13.26 10.99
CA PRO A 147 14.27 -12.85 11.37
C PRO A 147 13.42 -13.96 12.00
N SER A 148 13.60 -15.24 11.61
CA SER A 148 12.88 -16.37 12.23
C SER A 148 13.25 -16.61 13.70
N ASN A 149 14.36 -16.02 14.16
CA ASN A 149 14.84 -16.09 15.53
C ASN A 149 14.49 -14.80 16.31
N VAL A 150 13.57 -13.98 15.81
CA VAL A 150 13.01 -12.82 16.52
C VAL A 150 11.49 -12.88 16.44
N ILE A 151 10.80 -12.78 17.59
CA ILE A 151 9.36 -12.51 17.63
C ILE A 151 9.16 -11.03 17.97
N ILE A 152 8.33 -10.34 17.20
CA ILE A 152 7.76 -9.06 17.60
C ILE A 152 6.56 -9.39 18.51
N ASN A 153 6.65 -9.04 19.80
CA ASN A 153 5.57 -9.31 20.76
C ASN A 153 4.35 -8.39 20.51
N LEU A 154 3.24 -8.63 21.22
CA LEU A 154 2.01 -7.83 21.06
C LEU A 154 2.20 -6.32 21.35
N LEU A 155 3.26 -5.94 22.07
CA LEU A 155 3.64 -4.56 22.38
C LEU A 155 4.64 -3.97 21.36
N GLY A 156 4.84 -4.61 20.21
CA GLY A 156 5.77 -4.18 19.16
C GLY A 156 7.25 -4.43 19.47
N GLN A 157 7.59 -5.04 20.62
CA GLN A 157 8.97 -5.20 21.06
C GLN A 157 9.62 -6.45 20.45
N PRO A 158 10.87 -6.37 19.93
CA PRO A 158 11.58 -7.53 19.41
C PRO A 158 12.15 -8.38 20.56
N ILE A 159 11.83 -9.67 20.57
CA ILE A 159 12.34 -10.66 21.53
C ILE A 159 13.23 -11.65 20.77
N LEU A 160 14.51 -11.67 21.12
CA LEU A 160 15.51 -12.56 20.52
C LEU A 160 15.36 -13.99 21.06
N LEU A 161 15.27 -14.95 20.15
CA LEU A 161 15.10 -16.39 20.42
C LEU A 161 16.40 -17.17 20.17
N ASP A 162 16.47 -18.38 20.72
CA ASP A 162 17.29 -19.50 20.21
C ASP A 162 18.74 -19.16 19.78
N PHE A 163 19.61 -18.90 20.76
CA PHE A 163 21.06 -19.00 20.56
C PHE A 163 21.41 -20.38 19.94
N GLY A 164 22.38 -20.41 19.02
CA GLY A 164 22.49 -21.41 17.95
C GLY A 164 22.89 -22.87 18.31
N ILE A 165 22.20 -23.53 19.26
CA ILE A 165 22.49 -24.88 19.79
C ILE A 165 22.68 -25.97 18.70
N ALA A 166 22.12 -25.76 17.50
CA ALA A 166 22.24 -26.68 16.38
C ALA A 166 23.65 -26.77 15.77
N LYS A 167 24.47 -25.71 15.82
CA LYS A 167 25.76 -25.65 15.09
C LYS A 167 26.91 -26.40 15.79
N LEU A 168 26.63 -27.19 16.84
CA LEU A 168 27.61 -27.90 17.65
C LEU A 168 27.67 -29.42 17.46
N VAL A 169 26.90 -30.03 16.54
CA VAL A 169 27.04 -31.44 16.15
C VAL A 169 28.24 -31.58 15.20
N GLY A 170 29.45 -31.46 15.74
CA GLY A 170 30.70 -31.52 14.98
C GLY A 170 31.94 -31.37 15.87
N GLY A 171 32.98 -32.16 15.60
CA GLY A 171 34.24 -32.14 16.35
C GLY A 171 35.43 -31.90 15.43
N GLY A 172 35.93 -30.67 15.42
CA GLY A 172 37.12 -30.28 14.64
C GLY A 172 36.82 -29.98 13.16
N HIS A 173 37.24 -28.79 12.73
CA HIS A 173 36.89 -28.16 11.44
C HIS A 173 35.41 -27.80 11.28
N VAL A 174 35.17 -26.76 10.48
CA VAL A 174 33.82 -26.26 10.16
C VAL A 174 33.13 -27.25 9.23
N HIS A 175 31.90 -27.63 9.56
CA HIS A 175 31.10 -28.51 8.72
C HIS A 175 30.76 -27.80 7.41
N THR A 176 31.35 -28.31 6.32
CA THR A 176 31.26 -27.77 4.96
C THR A 176 29.82 -27.79 4.43
N ALA A 177 29.14 -26.64 4.48
CA ALA A 177 28.07 -26.13 3.61
C ALA A 177 26.91 -27.05 3.12
N THR A 178 26.79 -28.28 3.62
CA THR A 178 25.98 -29.37 3.00
C THR A 178 24.64 -29.62 3.70
N GLY A 179 24.35 -28.94 4.81
CA GLY A 179 23.14 -29.13 5.61
C GLY A 179 22.37 -27.84 5.96
N ALA A 180 22.75 -26.69 5.40
CA ALA A 180 22.06 -25.42 5.64
C ALA A 180 20.89 -25.23 4.66
N THR A 181 19.73 -24.79 5.15
CA THR A 181 18.63 -24.32 4.29
C THR A 181 18.94 -22.93 3.72
N ILE A 182 18.36 -22.59 2.57
CA ILE A 182 18.59 -21.30 1.89
C ILE A 182 18.30 -20.11 2.82
N GLY A 183 17.17 -20.14 3.53
CA GLY A 183 16.80 -19.11 4.52
C GLY A 183 17.68 -19.03 5.78
N THR A 184 18.59 -19.99 6.03
CA THR A 184 19.63 -19.85 7.07
C THR A 184 20.98 -19.43 6.48
N ALA A 185 21.21 -19.65 5.18
CA ALA A 185 22.41 -19.17 4.50
C ALA A 185 22.42 -17.64 4.34
N ALA A 186 21.25 -17.02 4.12
CA ALA A 186 21.06 -15.60 3.80
C ALA A 186 21.48 -14.60 4.89
N TYR A 187 21.89 -15.06 6.08
CA TYR A 187 22.29 -14.21 7.21
C TYR A 187 23.68 -14.55 7.77
N MET A 188 24.41 -15.51 7.17
CA MET A 188 25.70 -15.95 7.72
C MET A 188 26.82 -14.93 7.46
N ALA A 189 27.66 -14.71 8.48
CA ALA A 189 28.84 -13.88 8.33
C ALA A 189 29.95 -14.58 7.51
N PRO A 190 30.77 -13.84 6.73
CA PRO A 190 31.81 -14.40 5.85
C PRO A 190 32.72 -15.44 6.53
N GLU A 191 33.18 -15.14 7.74
CA GLU A 191 34.05 -16.00 8.55
C GLU A 191 33.39 -17.35 8.92
N GLN A 192 32.06 -17.40 9.04
CA GLN A 192 31.31 -18.63 9.31
C GLN A 192 31.23 -19.54 8.08
N VAL A 193 31.35 -18.98 6.88
CA VAL A 193 31.32 -19.70 5.59
C VAL A 193 32.72 -20.22 5.23
N VAL A 194 33.75 -19.36 5.33
CA VAL A 194 35.15 -19.74 5.06
C VAL A 194 35.68 -20.70 6.13
N GLY A 195 35.20 -20.56 7.37
CA GLY A 195 35.55 -21.41 8.50
C GLY A 195 36.71 -20.89 9.36
N ASP A 196 36.87 -19.57 9.39
CA ASP A 196 37.82 -18.85 10.25
C ASP A 196 37.33 -18.79 11.72
N GLU A 197 38.11 -18.16 12.61
CA GLU A 197 37.69 -17.94 14.00
C GLU A 197 36.54 -16.93 14.10
N VAL A 198 35.35 -17.43 14.44
CA VAL A 198 34.11 -16.64 14.58
C VAL A 198 34.05 -15.93 15.94
N ASP A 199 34.39 -14.63 15.95
CA ASP A 199 34.18 -13.72 17.09
C ASP A 199 32.76 -13.12 17.13
N HIS A 200 32.51 -12.22 18.07
CA HIS A 200 31.20 -11.61 18.31
C HIS A 200 30.69 -10.72 17.16
N ARG A 201 31.54 -10.36 16.20
CA ARG A 201 31.19 -9.50 15.06
C ARG A 201 30.49 -10.25 13.92
N ALA A 202 30.42 -11.57 13.98
CA ALA A 202 29.54 -12.35 13.11
C ALA A 202 28.06 -12.02 13.39
N ASP A 203 27.71 -11.81 14.66
CA ASP A 203 26.37 -11.37 15.05
C ASP A 203 26.08 -9.94 14.54
N ILE A 204 27.05 -9.02 14.62
CA ILE A 204 26.94 -7.65 14.10
C ILE A 204 26.68 -7.64 12.59
N TYR A 205 27.38 -8.50 11.84
CA TYR A 205 27.14 -8.68 10.41
C TYR A 205 25.72 -9.18 10.15
N SER A 206 25.28 -10.21 10.89
CA SER A 206 23.94 -10.80 10.77
C SER A 206 22.83 -9.78 11.08
N LEU A 207 23.01 -8.92 12.10
CA LEU A 207 22.13 -7.79 12.39
C LEU A 207 22.11 -6.76 11.24
N GLY A 208 23.25 -6.53 10.58
CA GLY A 208 23.33 -5.73 9.36
C GLY A 208 22.49 -6.30 8.22
N VAL A 209 22.51 -7.62 8.02
CA VAL A 209 21.69 -8.31 7.00
C VAL A 209 20.20 -8.12 7.31
N MET A 210 19.81 -8.33 8.57
CA MET A 210 18.42 -8.13 9.01
C MET A 210 17.97 -6.67 8.83
N LEU A 211 18.82 -5.70 9.17
CA LEU A 211 18.52 -4.28 8.98
C LEU A 211 18.33 -3.92 7.50
N TYR A 212 19.16 -4.49 6.63
CA TYR A 212 19.04 -4.34 5.18
C TYR A 212 17.69 -4.86 4.70
N GLU A 213 17.32 -6.07 5.10
CA GLU A 213 16.06 -6.70 4.71
C GLU A 213 14.83 -5.94 5.22
N MET A 214 14.84 -5.47 6.46
CA MET A 214 13.75 -4.65 7.00
C MET A 214 13.54 -3.37 6.17
N ALA A 215 14.62 -2.66 5.85
CA ALA A 215 14.55 -1.38 5.17
C ALA A 215 14.29 -1.45 3.65
N CYS A 216 14.28 -2.63 3.03
CA CYS A 216 13.98 -2.79 1.60
C CYS A 216 13.18 -4.03 1.16
N GLY A 217 12.71 -4.87 2.08
CA GLY A 217 11.88 -6.05 1.78
C GLY A 217 12.63 -7.28 1.23
N ARG A 218 13.96 -7.26 1.16
CA ARG A 218 14.76 -8.43 0.73
C ARG A 218 16.18 -8.43 1.33
N PRO A 219 16.78 -9.60 1.62
CA PRO A 219 18.15 -9.65 2.11
C PRO A 219 19.14 -9.23 1.00
N PRO A 220 20.35 -8.77 1.34
CA PRO A 220 21.34 -8.30 0.37
C PRO A 220 21.78 -9.40 -0.62
N TYR A 221 21.66 -10.68 -0.27
CA TYR A 221 22.09 -11.79 -1.11
C TYR A 221 21.01 -12.89 -1.23
N GLU A 222 20.38 -12.97 -2.39
CA GLU A 222 19.44 -14.04 -2.78
C GLU A 222 20.12 -15.00 -3.79
N GLY A 223 19.67 -16.25 -3.87
CA GLY A 223 20.23 -17.24 -4.81
C GLY A 223 19.62 -18.65 -4.70
N GLN A 224 19.70 -19.43 -5.79
CA GLN A 224 19.02 -20.72 -5.93
C GLN A 224 19.56 -21.87 -5.06
N SER A 225 20.70 -21.69 -4.37
CA SER A 225 21.22 -22.68 -3.42
C SER A 225 21.84 -22.01 -2.18
N ALA A 226 21.82 -22.72 -1.05
CA ALA A 226 22.41 -22.25 0.20
C ALA A 226 23.92 -21.97 0.04
N LEU A 227 24.64 -22.83 -0.70
CA LEU A 227 26.06 -22.64 -1.02
C LEU A 227 26.28 -21.38 -1.88
N THR A 228 25.39 -21.10 -2.84
CA THR A 228 25.46 -19.85 -3.64
C THR A 228 25.37 -18.64 -2.72
N VAL A 229 24.35 -18.57 -1.86
CA VAL A 229 24.12 -17.43 -0.95
C VAL A 229 25.28 -17.27 0.04
N MET A 230 25.78 -18.36 0.63
CA MET A 230 26.99 -18.37 1.46
C MET A 230 28.20 -17.75 0.73
N MET A 231 28.44 -18.13 -0.52
CA MET A 231 29.56 -17.60 -1.30
C MET A 231 29.37 -16.12 -1.70
N LYS A 232 28.13 -15.63 -1.82
CA LYS A 232 27.84 -14.19 -1.98
C LYS A 232 28.23 -13.39 -0.74
N HIS A 233 27.90 -13.87 0.46
CA HIS A 233 28.34 -13.23 1.71
C HIS A 233 29.86 -13.09 1.77
N VAL A 234 30.62 -14.09 1.31
CA VAL A 234 32.10 -14.01 1.25
C VAL A 234 32.61 -13.07 0.16
N ASN A 235 32.09 -13.14 -1.07
CA ASN A 235 32.77 -12.61 -2.26
C ASN A 235 32.09 -11.40 -2.95
N GLU A 236 30.76 -11.27 -2.92
CA GLU A 236 30.07 -10.17 -3.61
C GLU A 236 30.14 -8.88 -2.79
N PRO A 237 30.23 -7.67 -3.39
CA PRO A 237 30.16 -6.40 -2.65
C PRO A 237 28.80 -6.25 -1.94
N LEU A 238 28.68 -5.30 -1.02
CA LEU A 238 27.35 -4.93 -0.48
C LEU A 238 26.56 -4.24 -1.60
N PRO A 239 25.36 -4.74 -2.00
CA PRO A 239 24.52 -4.02 -2.93
C PRO A 239 23.96 -2.77 -2.21
N ASP A 240 24.13 -1.56 -2.75
CA ASP A 240 23.52 -0.35 -2.15
C ASP A 240 21.98 -0.52 -2.05
N ILE A 241 21.43 -0.04 -0.94
CA ILE A 241 20.04 -0.21 -0.53
C ILE A 241 19.11 0.91 -1.02
N ARG A 242 19.65 2.09 -1.34
CA ARG A 242 18.88 3.25 -1.87
C ARG A 242 18.17 2.92 -3.19
N LEU A 243 18.61 1.83 -3.78
CA LEU A 243 18.21 1.22 -5.04
C LEU A 243 16.96 0.31 -4.92
N PHE A 244 16.58 -0.03 -3.70
CA PHE A 244 15.31 -0.69 -3.35
C PHE A 244 14.45 0.17 -2.42
N ASN A 245 15.03 1.25 -1.86
CA ASN A 245 14.32 2.25 -1.09
C ASN A 245 15.06 3.61 -1.16
N SER A 246 14.71 4.44 -2.14
CA SER A 246 15.32 5.75 -2.40
C SER A 246 15.26 6.73 -1.23
N ASN A 247 14.31 6.53 -0.31
CA ASN A 247 13.99 7.47 0.76
C ASN A 247 14.86 7.25 2.01
N LEU A 248 15.99 6.55 1.88
CA LEU A 248 16.93 6.26 2.96
C LEU A 248 18.07 7.30 3.01
N PRO A 249 18.29 7.99 4.14
CA PRO A 249 19.34 9.00 4.26
C PRO A 249 20.74 8.36 4.27
N ASP A 250 21.76 9.05 3.76
CA ASP A 250 23.12 8.52 3.61
C ASP A 250 23.74 7.98 4.91
N VAL A 251 23.38 8.58 6.05
CA VAL A 251 23.84 8.14 7.38
C VAL A 251 23.28 6.77 7.77
N PHE A 252 22.15 6.34 7.18
CA PHE A 252 21.67 4.97 7.30
C PHE A 252 22.50 4.00 6.45
N ASN A 253 22.80 4.33 5.19
CA ASN A 253 23.64 3.51 4.33
C ASN A 253 25.05 3.32 4.93
N ALA A 254 25.65 4.38 5.47
CA ALA A 254 26.94 4.31 6.17
C ALA A 254 26.96 3.36 7.40
N VAL A 255 25.79 3.10 8.02
CA VAL A 255 25.67 2.08 9.08
C VAL A 255 25.61 0.67 8.49
N LEU A 256 24.90 0.47 7.38
CA LEU A 256 24.84 -0.82 6.67
C LEU A 256 26.20 -1.23 6.11
N GLU A 257 26.90 -0.33 5.41
CA GLU A 257 28.26 -0.56 4.90
C GLU A 257 29.22 -1.00 6.00
N LYS A 258 29.19 -0.33 7.16
CA LYS A 258 30.03 -0.68 8.30
C LYS A 258 29.57 -1.96 9.03
N ALA A 259 28.28 -2.27 9.07
CA ALA A 259 27.83 -3.55 9.65
C ALA A 259 28.20 -4.74 8.77
N LEU A 260 28.09 -4.59 7.43
CA LEU A 260 28.23 -5.64 6.43
C LEU A 260 29.62 -5.70 5.76
N ALA A 261 30.59 -4.95 6.26
CA ALA A 261 31.96 -4.99 5.79
C ALA A 261 32.58 -6.39 5.95
N LYS A 262 33.32 -6.86 4.95
CA LYS A 262 33.75 -8.27 4.87
C LYS A 262 34.75 -8.65 5.97
N ASP A 263 35.83 -7.89 6.17
CA ASP A 263 36.76 -8.11 7.29
C ASP A 263 36.09 -7.70 8.63
N PRO A 264 35.92 -8.60 9.61
CA PRO A 264 35.42 -8.26 10.94
C PRO A 264 36.13 -7.07 11.60
N LYS A 265 37.41 -6.81 11.29
CA LYS A 265 38.16 -5.67 11.85
C LYS A 265 37.66 -4.30 11.36
N THR A 266 36.95 -4.26 10.24
CA THR A 266 36.37 -3.04 9.66
C THR A 266 34.93 -2.76 10.13
N ARG A 267 34.28 -3.76 10.76
CA ARG A 267 32.94 -3.62 11.33
C ARG A 267 32.94 -2.81 12.62
N PHE A 268 31.75 -2.49 13.13
CA PHE A 268 31.57 -2.00 14.50
C PHE A 268 32.28 -2.91 15.53
N GLY A 269 32.93 -2.32 16.53
CA GLY A 269 33.64 -3.06 17.58
C GLY A 269 32.71 -3.75 18.57
N SER A 270 31.46 -3.27 18.69
CA SER A 270 30.39 -3.88 19.50
C SER A 270 29.01 -3.54 18.92
N ALA A 271 27.98 -4.32 19.25
CA ALA A 271 26.62 -4.02 18.83
C ALA A 271 26.07 -2.71 19.47
N VAL A 272 26.58 -2.27 20.62
CA VAL A 272 26.24 -0.96 21.22
C VAL A 272 26.68 0.21 20.33
N GLU A 273 27.81 0.06 19.63
CA GLU A 273 28.31 1.07 18.69
C GLU A 273 27.38 1.20 17.48
N MET A 274 26.87 0.07 16.97
CA MET A 274 25.86 0.02 15.91
C MET A 274 24.52 0.64 16.38
N ALA A 275 24.00 0.25 17.55
CA ALA A 275 22.80 0.83 18.15
C ALA A 275 22.91 2.36 18.30
N THR A 276 24.09 2.85 18.69
CA THR A 276 24.36 4.28 18.85
C THR A 276 24.37 5.02 17.52
N ALA A 277 24.89 4.40 16.45
CA ALA A 277 24.83 4.97 15.11
C ALA A 277 23.39 5.00 14.57
N LEU A 278 22.58 3.96 14.81
CA LEU A 278 21.16 3.93 14.43
C LEU A 278 20.32 5.00 15.16
N ARG A 279 20.62 5.28 16.44
CA ARG A 279 20.03 6.43 17.18
C ARG A 279 20.48 7.80 16.64
N ASN A 280 21.49 7.87 15.76
CA ASN A 280 21.84 9.12 15.07
C ASN A 280 20.98 9.31 13.80
N VAL A 281 20.72 8.23 13.06
CA VAL A 281 19.79 8.24 11.90
C VAL A 281 18.42 8.75 12.33
N GLY A 282 17.83 8.16 13.38
CA GLY A 282 16.51 8.57 13.89
C GLY A 282 16.44 10.05 14.31
N ARG A 283 17.53 10.62 14.84
CA ARG A 283 17.57 12.04 15.21
C ARG A 283 17.66 12.99 14.02
N GLN A 284 18.24 12.56 12.89
CA GLN A 284 18.30 13.38 11.67
C GLN A 284 16.96 13.41 10.93
N LEU A 285 16.23 12.29 10.90
CA LEU A 285 14.87 12.22 10.34
C LEU A 285 13.94 13.24 11.02
N ASN A 286 13.96 13.28 12.36
CA ASN A 286 13.14 14.22 13.13
C ASN A 286 13.57 15.69 12.88
N ALA A 287 14.87 15.99 12.84
CA ALA A 287 15.36 17.35 12.64
C ALA A 287 14.99 17.92 11.24
N ALA A 288 14.98 17.09 10.20
CA ALA A 288 14.52 17.48 8.87
C ALA A 288 13.01 17.80 8.83
N SER A 289 12.23 17.19 9.73
CA SER A 289 10.79 17.47 9.87
C SER A 289 10.52 18.83 10.53
N ASP A 290 11.33 19.21 11.53
CA ASP A 290 11.18 20.49 12.24
C ASP A 290 11.58 21.72 11.38
N GLU A 291 12.63 21.62 10.56
CA GLU A 291 13.07 22.75 9.72
C GLU A 291 12.08 23.11 8.60
N ALA A 292 11.24 22.16 8.16
CA ALA A 292 10.17 22.40 7.18
C ALA A 292 9.07 23.35 7.69
N ILE A 293 8.94 23.55 9.01
CA ILE A 293 7.84 24.29 9.64
C ILE A 293 8.13 25.80 9.74
N PHE A 294 9.39 26.25 9.58
CA PHE A 294 9.79 27.65 9.78
C PHE A 294 10.76 28.24 8.73
N THR A 295 10.27 28.46 7.49
CA THR A 295 10.97 29.31 6.50
C THR A 295 10.08 30.36 5.83
N THR A 296 9.91 31.52 6.47
CA THR A 296 9.44 32.74 5.77
C THR A 296 10.61 33.37 5.01
N PRO A 297 10.48 33.73 3.72
CA PRO A 297 11.61 34.19 2.91
C PRO A 297 12.11 35.58 3.32
N SER A 298 13.44 35.78 3.36
CA SER A 298 14.04 37.11 3.53
C SER A 298 15.41 37.29 2.87
N GLN A 299 15.35 37.98 1.72
CA GLN A 299 16.36 38.88 1.14
C GLN A 299 17.78 38.37 0.86
N VAL A 300 18.05 38.22 -0.44
CA VAL A 300 19.37 38.36 -1.06
C VAL A 300 20.08 39.63 -0.58
N SER A 301 21.36 39.52 -0.24
CA SER A 301 22.31 40.65 -0.20
C SER A 301 23.67 40.21 -0.73
N GLN A 302 24.14 40.89 -1.78
CA GLN A 302 25.29 40.56 -2.64
C GLN A 302 26.62 41.14 -2.09
N PRO A 303 27.77 41.15 -2.81
CA PRO A 303 28.21 40.38 -4.00
C PRO A 303 29.63 39.73 -3.85
N PRO A 304 30.13 38.98 -4.87
CA PRO A 304 31.52 38.52 -4.94
C PRO A 304 32.55 39.63 -5.21
N GLN A 305 33.83 39.35 -4.93
CA GLN A 305 34.97 40.21 -5.33
C GLN A 305 35.53 39.82 -6.72
N GLN A 306 35.82 40.81 -7.56
CA GLN A 306 36.69 40.69 -8.74
C GLN A 306 37.60 41.92 -8.92
N THR A 307 38.70 41.74 -9.65
CA THR A 307 39.79 42.73 -9.81
C THR A 307 39.66 43.61 -11.06
N ALA A 308 40.14 44.84 -10.91
CA ALA A 308 40.15 45.94 -11.90
C ALA A 308 41.26 45.77 -12.98
N VAL A 309 41.50 46.66 -13.98
CA VAL A 309 40.90 47.94 -14.44
C VAL A 309 41.25 48.13 -15.94
N PRO A 310 40.40 48.75 -16.81
CA PRO A 310 40.60 50.17 -17.16
C PRO A 310 39.31 50.93 -17.59
N THR A 311 39.46 52.20 -18.02
CA THR A 311 38.46 53.02 -18.75
C THR A 311 39.19 53.96 -19.74
N PRO A 312 38.51 54.74 -20.61
CA PRO A 312 38.30 56.15 -20.25
C PRO A 312 36.99 56.87 -20.72
N LYS A 313 36.65 57.89 -19.93
CA LYS A 313 35.68 59.01 -20.01
C LYS A 313 35.85 59.99 -21.21
N PRO A 314 35.12 61.14 -21.35
CA PRO A 314 33.94 61.68 -20.61
C PRO A 314 32.81 62.33 -21.48
N ALA A 315 31.73 62.81 -20.82
CA ALA A 315 30.84 63.89 -21.31
C ALA A 315 30.33 64.78 -20.14
N THR A 316 29.75 65.96 -20.43
CA THR A 316 29.52 67.08 -19.46
C THR A 316 28.04 67.49 -19.26
N LYS A 317 27.80 68.20 -18.14
CA LYS A 317 26.66 69.09 -17.82
C LYS A 317 27.19 70.55 -17.72
N PRO A 318 26.40 71.64 -17.52
CA PRO A 318 24.96 71.76 -17.18
C PRO A 318 24.24 72.82 -18.07
N ASP A 319 23.09 73.49 -17.79
CA ASP A 319 22.07 73.50 -16.69
C ASP A 319 20.72 74.14 -17.18
N GLU A 320 19.80 74.36 -16.23
CA GLU A 320 18.77 75.44 -16.12
C GLU A 320 17.25 75.12 -16.20
N ALA A 321 16.55 75.82 -15.28
CA ALA A 321 15.12 76.14 -15.18
C ALA A 321 14.09 75.04 -14.76
N HIS A 322 13.28 75.37 -13.75
CA HIS A 322 12.15 74.58 -13.25
C HIS A 322 10.79 75.11 -13.74
N ILE A 323 9.82 74.22 -13.93
CA ILE A 323 8.45 74.24 -13.36
C ILE A 323 7.82 72.86 -13.61
N ASN A 324 6.78 72.47 -12.85
CA ASN A 324 6.29 71.09 -12.78
C ASN A 324 4.78 70.98 -13.07
N LEU A 325 4.34 69.77 -13.45
CA LEU A 325 2.95 69.25 -13.52
C LEU A 325 1.97 69.81 -14.57
N ALA A 326 1.89 69.13 -15.71
CA ALA A 326 0.63 68.77 -16.40
C ALA A 326 0.85 67.51 -17.28
N LYS A 327 -0.20 66.74 -17.61
CA LYS A 327 -0.09 65.47 -18.37
C LYS A 327 -1.24 65.26 -19.36
N THR A 328 -1.04 65.70 -20.59
CA THR A 328 -1.87 65.52 -21.80
C THR A 328 -0.96 65.86 -23.02
N GLU A 329 -1.21 65.53 -24.30
CA GLU A 329 -2.45 65.15 -25.02
C GLU A 329 -2.17 64.52 -26.41
N ILE A 330 -3.23 64.23 -27.18
CA ILE A 330 -3.32 64.11 -28.67
C ILE A 330 -2.69 62.86 -29.32
N GLY A 331 -3.37 62.19 -30.27
CA GLY A 331 -4.75 62.43 -30.74
C GLY A 331 -5.23 61.56 -31.92
N THR A 332 -6.50 61.76 -32.27
CA THR A 332 -7.35 60.96 -33.17
C THR A 332 -7.34 61.42 -34.65
N PRO A 333 -8.13 60.77 -35.52
CA PRO A 333 -9.16 61.53 -36.24
C PRO A 333 -10.61 61.00 -36.06
N GLU A 334 -11.57 61.80 -36.54
CA GLU A 334 -13.02 61.75 -36.24
C GLU A 334 -13.85 60.68 -37.00
N PRO A 335 -15.18 60.59 -36.73
CA PRO A 335 -16.11 61.37 -37.59
C PRO A 335 -17.29 62.12 -36.88
N VAL A 336 -17.33 63.44 -37.08
CA VAL A 336 -18.47 64.26 -37.60
C VAL A 336 -19.92 64.09 -37.02
N THR A 337 -20.33 65.05 -36.17
CA THR A 337 -21.66 65.75 -36.00
C THR A 337 -23.00 64.95 -35.87
N GLU A 338 -24.13 65.42 -35.32
CA GLU A 338 -24.66 66.78 -35.02
C GLU A 338 -25.42 66.86 -33.65
N PRO A 339 -25.62 68.06 -33.05
CA PRO A 339 -26.42 68.24 -31.83
C PRO A 339 -27.73 69.05 -32.03
N ILE A 340 -28.87 68.60 -31.46
CA ILE A 340 -30.12 69.40 -31.37
C ILE A 340 -30.73 69.41 -29.95
N ALA A 341 -30.84 70.63 -29.42
CA ALA A 341 -31.74 71.18 -28.39
C ALA A 341 -32.37 70.29 -27.28
N LYS A 342 -32.07 70.67 -26.03
CA LYS A 342 -33.05 70.62 -24.92
C LYS A 342 -34.07 71.77 -25.04
N PRO A 343 -35.27 71.63 -24.45
CA PRO A 343 -36.02 72.76 -23.89
C PRO A 343 -36.21 72.63 -22.36
N GLU A 344 -36.32 73.77 -21.67
CA GLU A 344 -36.87 73.86 -20.30
C GLU A 344 -38.41 73.84 -20.32
N PRO A 345 -39.08 73.80 -19.16
CA PRO A 345 -39.55 75.10 -18.63
C PRO A 345 -39.45 75.27 -17.10
N THR A 346 -39.70 76.50 -16.64
CA THR A 346 -39.64 76.96 -15.25
C THR A 346 -40.98 76.83 -14.48
N THR A 347 -41.00 77.24 -13.21
CA THR A 347 -42.01 76.90 -12.20
C THR A 347 -43.30 77.74 -12.20
N ALA A 348 -44.47 77.11 -12.02
CA ALA A 348 -45.72 77.80 -11.66
C ALA A 348 -46.79 76.93 -10.92
N LYS A 349 -47.00 77.25 -9.63
CA LYS A 349 -48.24 77.19 -8.79
C LYS A 349 -49.37 76.16 -9.00
N GLU A 350 -49.66 75.47 -7.89
CA GLU A 350 -50.97 75.16 -7.27
C GLU A 350 -52.00 74.15 -7.85
N LYS A 351 -52.48 73.28 -6.94
CA LYS A 351 -53.86 72.74 -6.78
C LYS A 351 -54.49 71.94 -7.94
N SER A 352 -54.56 70.61 -7.78
CA SER A 352 -55.81 69.92 -7.38
C SER A 352 -55.57 68.46 -6.98
N LYS A 353 -56.52 67.83 -6.28
CA LYS A 353 -56.47 66.41 -5.89
C LYS A 353 -57.10 65.51 -6.96
N ARG A 354 -56.43 64.42 -7.36
CA ARG A 354 -57.09 63.24 -7.95
C ARG A 354 -56.29 61.97 -7.63
N ASN A 355 -57.00 60.85 -7.43
CA ASN A 355 -56.45 59.70 -6.72
C ASN A 355 -55.72 58.71 -7.65
N TRP A 356 -54.48 58.33 -7.30
CA TRP A 356 -53.66 57.36 -8.03
C TRP A 356 -53.61 55.96 -7.37
N LEU A 357 -54.21 55.81 -6.19
CA LEU A 357 -54.20 54.57 -5.38
C LEU A 357 -54.47 53.25 -6.13
N PRO A 358 -55.47 53.12 -7.02
CA PRO A 358 -55.77 51.81 -7.62
C PRO A 358 -54.66 51.29 -8.56
N ILE A 359 -53.84 52.16 -9.14
CA ILE A 359 -52.73 51.75 -10.02
C ILE A 359 -51.53 51.29 -9.17
N ALA A 360 -51.24 51.99 -8.06
CA ALA A 360 -50.17 51.58 -7.14
C ALA A 360 -50.46 50.22 -6.48
N LEU A 361 -51.71 50.00 -6.03
CA LEU A 361 -52.15 48.71 -5.49
C LEU A 361 -52.19 47.61 -6.55
N GLY A 362 -52.60 47.90 -7.78
CA GLY A 362 -52.54 46.95 -8.90
C GLY A 362 -51.10 46.54 -9.23
N GLY A 363 -50.17 47.50 -9.30
CA GLY A 363 -48.75 47.25 -9.52
C GLY A 363 -48.10 46.43 -8.40
N LEU A 364 -48.40 46.75 -7.14
CA LEU A 364 -47.93 45.96 -5.99
C LEU A 364 -48.54 44.56 -5.94
N ALA A 365 -49.83 44.39 -6.28
CA ALA A 365 -50.46 43.08 -6.35
C ALA A 365 -49.88 42.22 -7.50
N VAL A 366 -49.61 42.82 -8.66
CA VAL A 366 -48.96 42.12 -9.78
C VAL A 366 -47.49 41.80 -9.47
N LEU A 367 -46.74 42.70 -8.85
CA LEU A 367 -45.37 42.41 -8.40
C LEU A 367 -45.34 41.35 -7.29
N ALA A 368 -46.30 41.37 -6.36
CA ALA A 368 -46.45 40.33 -5.35
C ALA A 368 -46.86 38.98 -5.96
N LEU A 369 -47.71 38.96 -6.99
CA LEU A 369 -48.08 37.75 -7.73
C LEU A 369 -46.95 37.24 -8.62
N ILE A 370 -46.12 38.12 -9.20
CA ILE A 370 -44.91 37.72 -9.96
C ILE A 370 -43.83 37.22 -9.00
N ALA A 371 -43.61 37.87 -7.86
CA ALA A 371 -42.68 37.39 -6.84
C ALA A 371 -43.16 36.06 -6.23
N ALA A 372 -44.45 35.95 -5.90
CA ALA A 372 -45.04 34.69 -5.45
C ALA A 372 -44.98 33.62 -6.54
N ALA A 373 -45.19 33.95 -7.83
CA ALA A 373 -44.97 33.01 -8.92
C ALA A 373 -43.51 32.57 -9.02
N VAL A 374 -42.53 33.48 -8.98
CA VAL A 374 -41.10 33.15 -9.03
C VAL A 374 -40.66 32.31 -7.81
N LEU A 375 -41.30 32.50 -6.65
CA LEU A 375 -41.00 31.73 -5.42
C LEU A 375 -41.81 30.43 -5.27
N LEU A 376 -42.95 30.29 -5.95
CA LEU A 376 -43.86 29.14 -5.83
C LEU A 376 -43.95 28.27 -7.08
N LEU A 377 -43.71 28.78 -8.31
CA LEU A 377 -43.63 27.92 -9.50
C LEU A 377 -42.54 26.85 -9.36
N PRO A 378 -41.30 27.16 -8.88
CA PRO A 378 -40.33 26.11 -8.62
C PRO A 378 -40.88 25.04 -7.66
N LYS A 379 -41.58 25.45 -6.60
CA LYS A 379 -42.22 24.55 -5.62
C LYS A 379 -43.58 23.96 -6.05
N LEU A 380 -44.03 24.22 -7.28
CA LEU A 380 -45.25 23.70 -7.91
C LEU A 380 -44.95 22.96 -9.24
N LEU A 381 -43.69 22.96 -9.66
CA LEU A 381 -43.18 22.32 -10.88
C LEU A 381 -42.06 21.31 -10.59
N ALA A 382 -41.34 21.46 -9.47
CA ALA A 382 -40.54 20.36 -8.93
C ALA A 382 -41.45 19.17 -8.62
N GLY A 383 -40.98 17.95 -8.91
CA GLY A 383 -41.61 16.72 -8.43
C GLY A 383 -41.58 16.63 -6.91
N SER A 384 -42.40 15.75 -6.33
CA SER A 384 -42.24 15.36 -4.92
C SER A 384 -40.82 14.83 -4.71
N PRO A 385 -40.09 15.26 -3.67
CA PRO A 385 -38.73 14.80 -3.43
C PRO A 385 -38.68 13.27 -3.28
N PRO A 386 -37.56 12.62 -3.62
CA PRO A 386 -37.39 11.18 -3.46
C PRO A 386 -37.54 10.79 -1.98
N THR A 387 -37.97 9.55 -1.70
CA THR A 387 -38.08 9.05 -0.33
C THR A 387 -36.71 8.66 0.24
N SER A 388 -36.51 8.80 1.56
CA SER A 388 -35.29 8.34 2.24
C SER A 388 -35.10 6.81 2.28
N ALA A 389 -36.06 6.01 1.82
CA ALA A 389 -35.98 4.56 1.77
C ALA A 389 -34.75 4.08 0.97
N GLY A 390 -33.93 3.22 1.59
CA GLY A 390 -32.69 2.72 0.99
C GLY A 390 -31.56 3.75 0.87
N MET A 391 -31.71 4.95 1.43
CA MET A 391 -30.69 6.00 1.44
C MET A 391 -30.00 6.11 2.82
N VAL A 392 -28.94 6.90 2.87
CA VAL A 392 -28.16 7.26 4.07
C VAL A 392 -27.91 8.77 4.02
N GLN A 393 -28.14 9.47 5.13
CA GLN A 393 -27.80 10.90 5.22
C GLN A 393 -26.36 11.09 5.69
N LEU A 394 -25.62 11.95 5.01
CA LEU A 394 -24.33 12.45 5.45
C LEU A 394 -24.49 13.87 6.01
N PRO A 395 -23.84 14.19 7.15
CA PRO A 395 -23.95 15.51 7.76
C PRO A 395 -23.20 16.58 6.95
N ALA A 396 -23.60 17.84 7.11
CA ALA A 396 -22.84 18.97 6.60
C ALA A 396 -21.50 19.08 7.34
N GLY A 397 -20.42 19.40 6.62
CA GLY A 397 -19.08 19.44 7.20
C GLY A 397 -18.00 19.88 6.22
N THR A 398 -16.76 19.94 6.70
CA THR A 398 -15.57 20.16 5.86
C THR A 398 -14.71 18.91 5.92
N TYR A 399 -14.36 18.37 4.76
CA TYR A 399 -13.74 17.06 4.59
C TYR A 399 -12.50 17.15 3.69
N THR A 400 -11.55 16.24 3.92
CA THR A 400 -10.41 16.03 3.02
C THR A 400 -10.81 15.11 1.87
N VAL A 401 -10.64 15.57 0.63
CA VAL A 401 -10.69 14.72 -0.58
C VAL A 401 -9.35 14.72 -1.31
N GLY A 402 -9.10 13.73 -2.15
CA GLY A 402 -7.80 13.49 -2.77
C GLY A 402 -6.76 12.90 -1.81
N ALA A 403 -5.61 12.50 -2.34
CA ALA A 403 -4.55 11.82 -1.59
C ALA A 403 -3.15 12.21 -2.09
N ASP A 404 -2.17 12.20 -1.20
CA ASP A 404 -0.76 12.46 -1.52
C ASP A 404 -0.11 11.17 -2.06
N LEU A 405 -0.60 10.74 -3.24
CA LEU A 405 -0.24 9.50 -3.91
C LEU A 405 0.20 9.77 -5.35
N SER A 406 1.18 9.02 -5.83
CA SER A 406 1.77 9.21 -7.15
C SER A 406 0.93 8.57 -8.26
N GLY A 407 0.40 9.38 -9.17
CA GLY A 407 -0.26 8.93 -10.39
C GLY A 407 -1.01 10.07 -11.09
N SER A 408 -1.27 9.91 -12.39
CA SER A 408 -2.13 10.80 -13.20
C SER A 408 -3.57 10.88 -12.64
N GLN A 409 -4.03 9.76 -12.07
CA GLN A 409 -5.39 9.52 -11.57
C GLN A 409 -5.59 9.83 -10.07
N TYR A 410 -4.67 10.53 -9.43
CA TYR A 410 -4.82 11.05 -8.07
C TYR A 410 -4.87 12.57 -8.06
N ALA A 411 -5.89 13.13 -7.40
CA ALA A 411 -5.95 14.55 -7.11
C ALA A 411 -5.24 14.85 -5.77
N ALA A 412 -4.51 15.95 -5.70
CA ALA A 412 -3.81 16.38 -4.49
C ALA A 412 -4.80 16.64 -3.33
N PRO A 413 -4.40 16.39 -2.05
CA PRO A 413 -5.30 16.58 -0.91
C PRO A 413 -5.82 18.01 -0.78
N GLN A 414 -7.14 18.16 -0.70
CA GLN A 414 -7.80 19.45 -0.52
C GLN A 414 -9.00 19.37 0.43
N GLN A 415 -9.35 20.51 1.04
CA GLN A 415 -10.49 20.63 1.95
C GLN A 415 -11.72 21.15 1.20
N ILE A 416 -12.80 20.39 1.22
CA ILE A 416 -14.10 20.77 0.61
C ILE A 416 -15.17 20.81 1.70
N THR A 417 -15.98 21.87 1.68
CA THR A 417 -17.17 21.97 2.52
C THR A 417 -18.38 21.44 1.75
N LEU A 418 -19.07 20.45 2.33
CA LEU A 418 -20.31 19.88 1.82
C LEU A 418 -21.48 20.29 2.73
N GLU A 419 -22.62 20.58 2.12
CA GLU A 419 -23.91 20.62 2.81
C GLU A 419 -24.38 19.19 3.13
N ALA A 420 -25.39 19.05 3.99
CA ALA A 420 -25.95 17.72 4.30
C ALA A 420 -26.69 17.15 3.07
N PHE A 421 -26.40 15.91 2.71
CA PHE A 421 -26.97 15.24 1.54
C PHE A 421 -27.32 13.78 1.83
N TRP A 422 -28.08 13.16 0.94
CA TRP A 422 -28.45 11.75 1.00
C TRP A 422 -27.79 11.00 -0.16
N ILE A 423 -27.30 9.79 0.08
CA ILE A 423 -26.78 8.88 -0.95
C ILE A 423 -27.42 7.50 -0.81
N ASP A 424 -27.55 6.77 -1.90
CA ASP A 424 -28.05 5.40 -1.90
C ASP A 424 -27.11 4.47 -1.13
N ARG A 425 -27.70 3.65 -0.23
CA ARG A 425 -26.97 2.77 0.70
C ARG A 425 -26.16 1.69 -0.03
N TYR A 426 -26.63 1.28 -1.19
CA TYR A 426 -26.08 0.22 -2.02
C TYR A 426 -25.96 0.73 -3.47
N GLU A 427 -25.12 0.09 -4.26
CA GLU A 427 -25.09 0.25 -5.71
C GLU A 427 -26.45 -0.14 -6.34
N VAL A 428 -26.77 0.40 -7.51
CA VAL A 428 -28.02 0.07 -8.22
C VAL A 428 -27.95 -1.35 -8.78
N SER A 429 -28.83 -2.24 -8.31
CA SER A 429 -28.86 -3.64 -8.77
C SER A 429 -29.43 -3.82 -10.17
N ASN A 430 -29.08 -4.92 -10.85
CA ASN A 430 -29.60 -5.27 -12.17
C ASN A 430 -31.14 -5.30 -12.21
N LYS A 431 -31.77 -5.77 -11.13
CA LYS A 431 -33.23 -5.81 -10.90
C LYS A 431 -33.85 -4.43 -10.74
N ALA A 432 -33.18 -3.50 -10.07
CA ALA A 432 -33.63 -2.11 -9.96
C ALA A 432 -33.52 -1.40 -11.32
N TYR A 433 -32.38 -1.54 -12.01
CA TYR A 433 -32.19 -0.98 -13.35
C TYR A 433 -33.14 -1.61 -14.39
N ALA A 434 -33.53 -2.88 -14.23
CA ALA A 434 -34.51 -3.53 -15.09
C ALA A 434 -35.93 -2.96 -14.94
N ALA A 435 -36.27 -2.43 -13.76
CA ALA A 435 -37.54 -1.72 -13.56
C ALA A 435 -37.56 -0.39 -14.33
N PHE A 436 -36.47 0.38 -14.28
CA PHE A 436 -36.28 1.59 -15.09
C PHE A 436 -36.42 1.30 -16.60
N VAL A 437 -35.64 0.35 -17.13
CA VAL A 437 -35.69 -0.05 -18.56
C VAL A 437 -37.10 -0.49 -19.00
N ALA A 438 -37.85 -1.15 -18.11
CA ALA A 438 -39.21 -1.60 -18.39
C ALA A 438 -40.29 -0.50 -18.31
N ASP A 439 -40.02 0.61 -17.61
CA ASP A 439 -40.94 1.76 -17.47
C ASP A 439 -40.68 2.84 -18.54
N THR A 440 -39.41 3.06 -18.91
CA THR A 440 -38.98 4.16 -19.80
C THR A 440 -38.70 3.75 -21.25
N GLU A 441 -38.65 2.45 -21.56
CA GLU A 441 -38.13 1.90 -22.83
C GLU A 441 -36.66 2.29 -23.13
N ALA A 442 -35.88 2.66 -22.09
CA ALA A 442 -34.47 3.02 -22.23
C ALA A 442 -33.58 1.89 -22.79
N THR A 443 -32.44 2.26 -23.38
CA THR A 443 -31.47 1.30 -23.94
C THR A 443 -30.90 0.40 -22.83
N PRO A 444 -30.99 -0.94 -22.95
CA PRO A 444 -30.39 -1.85 -21.97
C PRO A 444 -28.86 -1.72 -21.88
N PRO A 445 -28.25 -1.99 -20.71
CA PRO A 445 -26.80 -1.97 -20.51
C PRO A 445 -26.04 -2.85 -21.51
N SER A 446 -24.83 -2.42 -21.87
CA SER A 446 -24.04 -3.02 -22.96
C SER A 446 -23.67 -4.50 -22.78
N ASN A 447 -23.71 -5.00 -21.54
CA ASN A 447 -23.44 -6.40 -21.17
C ASN A 447 -24.71 -7.28 -21.11
N TRP A 448 -25.92 -6.73 -21.19
CA TRP A 448 -27.17 -7.49 -21.09
C TRP A 448 -27.46 -8.26 -22.39
N THR A 449 -27.28 -9.58 -22.33
CA THR A 449 -27.51 -10.46 -23.48
C THR A 449 -28.96 -10.37 -23.95
N ASN A 450 -29.18 -10.00 -25.23
CA ASN A 450 -30.50 -9.73 -25.83
C ASN A 450 -31.33 -8.66 -25.09
N GLY A 451 -30.70 -7.75 -24.32
CA GLY A 451 -31.40 -6.73 -23.54
C GLY A 451 -32.10 -7.25 -22.28
N THR A 452 -31.78 -8.47 -21.83
CA THR A 452 -32.26 -9.03 -20.55
C THR A 452 -31.15 -9.08 -19.50
N PRO A 453 -31.44 -8.83 -18.20
CA PRO A 453 -30.48 -8.95 -17.12
C PRO A 453 -29.77 -10.32 -17.07
N PRO A 454 -28.53 -10.39 -16.53
CA PRO A 454 -27.84 -11.65 -16.32
C PRO A 454 -28.62 -12.54 -15.33
N THR A 455 -28.90 -13.78 -15.73
CA THR A 455 -29.75 -14.69 -14.95
C THR A 455 -29.13 -15.05 -13.61
N GLY A 456 -29.82 -14.74 -12.51
CA GLY A 456 -29.36 -15.04 -11.15
C GLY A 456 -28.42 -14.01 -10.55
N LEU A 457 -28.14 -12.91 -11.25
CA LEU A 457 -27.40 -11.75 -10.73
C LEU A 457 -28.33 -10.56 -10.45
N ASP A 458 -29.61 -10.83 -10.19
CA ASP A 458 -30.68 -9.85 -10.00
C ASP A 458 -30.33 -8.79 -8.94
N ASP A 459 -29.76 -9.22 -7.81
CA ASP A 459 -29.36 -8.36 -6.68
C ASP A 459 -27.85 -7.99 -6.68
N HIS A 460 -27.12 -8.29 -7.77
CA HIS A 460 -25.77 -7.74 -8.05
C HIS A 460 -25.89 -6.35 -8.72
N PRO A 461 -24.87 -5.48 -8.63
CA PRO A 461 -24.89 -4.18 -9.29
C PRO A 461 -25.03 -4.30 -10.80
N VAL A 462 -25.73 -3.35 -11.40
CA VAL A 462 -25.69 -3.13 -12.84
C VAL A 462 -24.32 -2.58 -13.21
N ARG A 463 -23.78 -3.05 -14.34
CA ARG A 463 -22.58 -2.48 -14.97
C ARG A 463 -22.77 -2.45 -16.48
N GLY A 464 -21.89 -1.77 -17.21
CA GLY A 464 -22.07 -1.59 -18.65
C GLY A 464 -22.87 -0.33 -18.98
N LEU A 465 -22.94 0.64 -18.06
CA LEU A 465 -23.63 1.93 -18.20
C LEU A 465 -22.70 3.01 -18.78
N THR A 466 -23.26 3.85 -19.67
CA THR A 466 -22.67 5.18 -19.94
C THR A 466 -23.02 6.15 -18.80
N TRP A 467 -22.29 7.27 -18.73
CA TRP A 467 -22.63 8.35 -17.79
C TRP A 467 -24.06 8.88 -18.01
N GLU A 468 -24.50 9.04 -19.27
CA GLU A 468 -25.87 9.46 -19.61
C GLU A 468 -26.92 8.48 -19.08
N ASN A 469 -26.68 7.17 -19.18
CA ASN A 469 -27.60 6.16 -18.67
C ASN A 469 -27.65 6.09 -17.12
N ALA A 470 -26.53 6.39 -16.47
CA ALA A 470 -26.46 6.52 -15.01
C ALA A 470 -27.20 7.78 -14.53
N TYR A 471 -27.07 8.89 -15.25
CA TYR A 471 -27.81 10.13 -15.02
C TYR A 471 -29.32 9.93 -15.20
N ASP A 472 -29.76 9.38 -16.34
CA ASP A 472 -31.18 9.12 -16.65
C ASP A 472 -31.86 8.25 -15.59
N TYR A 473 -31.17 7.22 -15.09
CA TYR A 473 -31.68 6.35 -14.03
C TYR A 473 -31.91 7.13 -12.72
N CYS A 474 -30.99 8.03 -12.35
CA CYS A 474 -31.15 8.85 -11.16
C CYS A 474 -32.26 9.90 -11.33
N ASP A 475 -32.36 10.58 -12.48
CA ASP A 475 -33.43 11.56 -12.76
C ASP A 475 -34.83 10.89 -12.75
N TRP A 476 -34.95 9.66 -13.26
CA TRP A 476 -36.19 8.86 -13.17
C TRP A 476 -36.64 8.61 -11.71
N LEU A 477 -35.69 8.51 -10.77
CA LEU A 477 -35.98 8.44 -9.33
C LEU A 477 -36.21 9.80 -8.65
N ASN A 478 -36.19 10.91 -9.40
CA ASN A 478 -36.07 12.29 -8.91
C ASN A 478 -34.84 12.50 -7.99
N LYS A 479 -33.77 11.76 -8.27
CA LYS A 479 -32.44 11.88 -7.66
C LYS A 479 -31.46 12.48 -8.68
N ARG A 480 -30.18 12.55 -8.33
CA ARG A 480 -29.07 12.91 -9.21
C ARG A 480 -27.90 11.94 -9.01
N LEU A 481 -26.85 12.06 -9.81
CA LEU A 481 -25.55 11.47 -9.46
C LEU A 481 -24.96 12.20 -8.22
N PRO A 482 -24.18 11.52 -7.36
CA PRO A 482 -23.35 12.18 -6.36
C PRO A 482 -22.25 13.00 -7.06
N THR A 483 -21.81 14.09 -6.44
CA THR A 483 -20.57 14.74 -6.90
C THR A 483 -19.36 13.85 -6.58
N GLU A 484 -18.24 14.04 -7.26
CA GLU A 484 -17.00 13.29 -6.98
C GLU A 484 -16.57 13.42 -5.50
N ALA A 485 -16.81 14.59 -4.89
CA ALA A 485 -16.50 14.86 -3.49
C ALA A 485 -17.50 14.20 -2.52
N GLU A 486 -18.80 14.22 -2.85
CA GLU A 486 -19.83 13.53 -2.07
C GLU A 486 -19.61 12.02 -2.04
N TRP A 487 -19.33 11.42 -3.21
CA TRP A 487 -19.01 9.99 -3.32
C TRP A 487 -17.76 9.65 -2.50
N GLU A 488 -16.68 10.44 -2.63
CA GLU A 488 -15.43 10.17 -1.92
C GLU A 488 -15.60 10.28 -0.40
N VAL A 489 -16.31 11.29 0.11
CA VAL A 489 -16.58 11.44 1.54
C VAL A 489 -17.45 10.28 2.06
N ALA A 490 -18.41 9.81 1.26
CA ALA A 490 -19.22 8.64 1.58
C ALA A 490 -18.39 7.34 1.66
N ALA A 491 -17.34 7.20 0.86
CA ALA A 491 -16.43 6.05 0.88
C ALA A 491 -15.40 6.11 2.02
N ARG A 492 -14.73 7.26 2.18
CA ARG A 492 -13.54 7.44 3.04
C ARG A 492 -13.88 7.81 4.49
N GLY A 493 -15.11 8.23 4.76
CA GLY A 493 -15.54 8.68 6.08
C GLY A 493 -14.91 10.02 6.50
N SER A 494 -15.30 10.51 7.68
CA SER A 494 -14.81 11.79 8.23
C SER A 494 -13.29 11.84 8.49
N GLN A 495 -12.62 10.69 8.58
CA GLN A 495 -11.17 10.60 8.75
C GLN A 495 -10.38 10.61 7.43
N GLY A 496 -11.02 10.49 6.27
CA GLY A 496 -10.30 10.37 4.99
C GLY A 496 -9.51 9.07 4.87
N LEU A 497 -10.07 7.94 5.32
CA LEU A 497 -9.44 6.60 5.20
C LEU A 497 -9.19 6.25 3.72
N LEU A 498 -8.20 5.40 3.41
CA LEU A 498 -7.99 4.96 2.01
C LEU A 498 -9.05 3.96 1.53
N TYR A 499 -9.65 3.18 2.43
CA TYR A 499 -10.74 2.23 2.15
C TYR A 499 -11.83 2.35 3.25
N PRO A 500 -13.07 1.88 2.99
CA PRO A 500 -14.20 1.98 3.95
C PRO A 500 -13.94 1.33 5.32
N TRP A 501 -12.95 0.44 5.40
CA TRP A 501 -12.52 -0.31 6.58
C TRP A 501 -11.17 0.14 7.16
N GLY A 502 -10.52 1.18 6.60
CA GLY A 502 -9.20 1.66 7.02
C GLY A 502 -8.17 1.77 5.88
N ASP A 503 -6.90 1.96 6.21
CA ASP A 503 -5.87 2.30 5.19
C ASP A 503 -5.19 1.08 4.52
N ASN A 504 -5.52 -0.15 4.95
CA ASN A 504 -4.94 -1.38 4.40
C ASN A 504 -5.98 -2.12 3.56
N VAL A 505 -5.74 -2.21 2.24
CA VAL A 505 -6.59 -2.93 1.29
C VAL A 505 -6.84 -4.39 1.70
N ASN A 506 -5.84 -5.07 2.28
CA ASN A 506 -5.91 -6.50 2.60
C ASN A 506 -6.67 -6.81 3.90
N SER A 507 -7.20 -5.79 4.59
CA SER A 507 -7.98 -6.00 5.82
C SER A 507 -9.40 -6.53 5.56
N VAL A 508 -9.90 -6.43 4.33
CA VAL A 508 -11.13 -7.06 3.85
C VAL A 508 -10.83 -7.76 2.53
N SER A 509 -11.27 -9.01 2.39
CA SER A 509 -11.09 -9.78 1.16
C SER A 509 -12.31 -9.58 0.25
N LEU A 510 -12.11 -8.93 -0.90
CA LEU A 510 -13.15 -8.77 -1.92
C LEU A 510 -13.02 -9.85 -3.02
N PRO A 511 -14.14 -10.31 -3.62
CA PRO A 511 -14.14 -11.16 -4.82
C PRO A 511 -13.44 -10.48 -6.01
N GLN A 512 -12.67 -11.26 -6.77
CA GLN A 512 -11.87 -10.76 -7.92
C GLN A 512 -12.29 -11.36 -9.27
N ASP A 513 -13.10 -12.42 -9.29
CA ASP A 513 -13.54 -13.09 -10.53
C ASP A 513 -14.80 -12.48 -11.16
N ASN A 514 -15.66 -11.85 -10.34
CA ASN A 514 -16.93 -11.22 -10.76
C ASN A 514 -17.46 -10.28 -9.66
N THR A 515 -18.45 -9.45 -10.03
CA THR A 515 -19.36 -8.77 -9.10
C THR A 515 -20.01 -9.72 -8.09
N TYR A 516 -20.41 -9.18 -6.95
CA TYR A 516 -21.17 -9.85 -5.90
C TYR A 516 -22.47 -9.06 -5.57
N ALA A 517 -23.39 -9.66 -4.82
CA ALA A 517 -24.68 -9.04 -4.51
C ALA A 517 -24.52 -7.89 -3.50
N SER A 518 -24.99 -6.68 -3.84
CA SER A 518 -24.73 -5.49 -3.03
C SER A 518 -25.35 -5.64 -1.63
N GLY A 519 -24.54 -5.41 -0.59
CA GLY A 519 -24.81 -5.69 0.81
C GLY A 519 -24.26 -7.03 1.33
N SER A 520 -23.72 -7.93 0.48
CA SER A 520 -23.24 -9.25 0.92
C SER A 520 -21.94 -9.22 1.73
N LEU A 521 -21.22 -8.09 1.73
CA LEU A 521 -19.93 -7.92 2.41
C LEU A 521 -20.00 -6.76 3.42
N PRO A 522 -20.53 -6.98 4.65
CA PRO A 522 -20.72 -5.93 5.64
C PRO A 522 -19.45 -5.16 6.01
N ALA A 523 -18.28 -5.79 5.90
CA ALA A 523 -17.01 -5.10 6.14
C ALA A 523 -16.67 -4.02 5.09
N ASN A 524 -17.40 -3.98 3.95
CA ASN A 524 -17.37 -2.92 2.95
C ASN A 524 -18.40 -1.78 3.26
N ARG A 525 -18.89 -1.69 4.51
CA ARG A 525 -19.70 -0.58 5.02
C ARG A 525 -18.79 0.55 5.54
N SER A 526 -18.88 1.75 4.96
CA SER A 526 -18.15 2.95 5.42
C SER A 526 -18.62 3.43 6.79
N SER A 527 -17.90 4.41 7.38
CA SER A 527 -18.28 5.00 8.68
C SER A 527 -19.60 5.78 8.66
N PHE A 528 -20.13 6.13 7.47
CA PHE A 528 -21.46 6.73 7.36
C PHE A 528 -22.56 5.68 7.16
N GLY A 529 -22.18 4.43 6.89
CA GLY A 529 -23.12 3.33 6.68
C GLY A 529 -23.51 3.05 5.24
N VAL A 530 -22.75 3.57 4.29
CA VAL A 530 -22.89 3.28 2.85
C VAL A 530 -22.06 2.02 2.53
N PHE A 531 -22.65 1.07 1.80
CA PHE A 531 -22.05 -0.23 1.50
C PHE A 531 -21.44 -0.25 0.09
N ASP A 532 -20.51 -1.19 -0.09
CA ASP A 532 -19.92 -1.53 -1.39
C ASP A 532 -19.31 -0.33 -2.09
N MET A 533 -18.60 0.50 -1.31
CA MET A 533 -17.91 1.67 -1.84
C MET A 533 -16.58 1.28 -2.52
N ALA A 534 -15.99 0.15 -2.15
CA ALA A 534 -14.72 -0.32 -2.70
C ALA A 534 -14.91 -1.61 -3.52
N GLY A 535 -14.44 -1.63 -4.77
CA GLY A 535 -14.60 -2.79 -5.64
C GLY A 535 -16.06 -2.99 -6.07
N ASN A 536 -16.37 -4.22 -6.47
CA ASN A 536 -17.65 -4.59 -7.11
C ASN A 536 -17.79 -3.92 -8.49
N VAL A 537 -18.26 -2.67 -8.62
CA VAL A 537 -18.22 -1.90 -9.89
C VAL A 537 -17.64 -0.50 -9.69
N TRP A 538 -17.06 0.06 -10.76
CA TRP A 538 -16.84 1.50 -10.84
C TRP A 538 -18.18 2.23 -10.83
N GLU A 539 -18.22 3.47 -10.36
CA GLU A 539 -19.46 4.25 -10.29
C GLU A 539 -19.30 5.65 -10.88
N TRP A 540 -20.22 6.02 -11.78
CA TRP A 540 -20.28 7.37 -12.35
C TRP A 540 -20.59 8.44 -11.29
N VAL A 541 -19.88 9.56 -11.36
CA VAL A 541 -20.11 10.75 -10.53
C VAL A 541 -20.31 12.00 -11.40
N ASP A 542 -20.87 13.04 -10.81
CA ASP A 542 -21.00 14.39 -11.41
C ASP A 542 -20.00 15.37 -10.75
N GLU A 543 -19.97 16.63 -11.21
CA GLU A 543 -19.18 17.76 -10.69
C GLU A 543 -17.79 17.37 -10.12
N PRO A 544 -16.82 16.97 -10.98
CA PRO A 544 -15.48 16.60 -10.53
C PRO A 544 -14.78 17.73 -9.78
N TYR A 545 -14.19 17.45 -8.62
CA TYR A 545 -13.58 18.48 -7.76
C TYR A 545 -12.17 18.91 -8.21
N THR A 546 -11.68 18.33 -9.31
CA THR A 546 -10.47 18.73 -10.02
C THR A 546 -10.77 18.74 -11.51
N ASP A 547 -10.50 19.88 -12.17
CA ASP A 547 -10.82 20.14 -13.58
C ASP A 547 -10.53 18.94 -14.49
N VAL A 548 -11.51 18.59 -15.32
CA VAL A 548 -11.39 17.61 -16.41
C VAL A 548 -11.75 18.28 -17.74
N SER A 549 -11.31 17.72 -18.86
CA SER A 549 -11.67 18.24 -20.19
C SER A 549 -13.17 18.06 -20.48
N GLU A 550 -13.75 18.90 -21.34
CA GLU A 550 -15.19 18.86 -21.70
C GLU A 550 -15.65 17.52 -22.34
N ASP A 551 -14.70 16.70 -22.81
CA ASP A 551 -14.90 15.35 -23.38
C ASP A 551 -14.67 14.21 -22.37
N GLN A 552 -14.43 14.51 -21.09
CA GLN A 552 -14.09 13.52 -20.06
C GLN A 552 -15.07 13.51 -18.88
N ALA A 553 -15.27 12.33 -18.32
CA ALA A 553 -16.00 12.10 -17.08
C ALA A 553 -15.13 11.35 -16.07
N VAL A 554 -15.66 11.15 -14.86
CA VAL A 554 -14.99 10.44 -13.77
C VAL A 554 -15.90 9.34 -13.24
N ALA A 555 -15.30 8.19 -12.92
CA ALA A 555 -15.89 7.15 -12.08
C ALA A 555 -15.00 6.83 -10.86
N ARG A 556 -15.60 6.31 -9.78
CA ARG A 556 -14.93 6.05 -8.49
C ARG A 556 -15.20 4.60 -7.98
N GLY A 557 -14.54 4.19 -6.89
CA GLY A 557 -14.74 2.90 -6.21
C GLY A 557 -13.83 1.74 -6.62
N GLY A 558 -13.46 1.66 -7.89
CA GLY A 558 -12.79 0.47 -8.43
C GLY A 558 -13.78 -0.68 -8.66
N ALA A 559 -13.51 -1.54 -9.63
CA ALA A 559 -14.35 -2.71 -9.92
C ALA A 559 -13.71 -4.01 -9.40
N PHE A 560 -14.46 -5.11 -9.43
CA PHE A 560 -13.95 -6.44 -9.05
C PHE A 560 -12.68 -6.86 -9.82
N ASP A 561 -12.54 -6.39 -11.07
CA ASP A 561 -11.40 -6.66 -11.97
C ASP A 561 -10.25 -5.64 -11.85
N PHE A 562 -10.46 -4.50 -11.18
CA PHE A 562 -9.44 -3.48 -10.91
C PHE A 562 -9.80 -2.65 -9.67
N LEU A 563 -9.15 -2.96 -8.53
CA LEU A 563 -9.30 -2.23 -7.27
C LEU A 563 -8.11 -1.26 -7.04
N LYS A 564 -8.44 -0.05 -6.57
CA LYS A 564 -7.52 0.94 -5.99
C LYS A 564 -8.16 1.50 -4.71
N ASP A 565 -7.48 2.42 -4.04
CA ASP A 565 -8.03 3.15 -2.91
C ASP A 565 -9.12 4.14 -3.34
N MET A 566 -9.92 4.60 -2.38
CA MET A 566 -11.11 5.43 -2.62
C MET A 566 -10.79 6.88 -3.01
N ALA A 567 -9.52 7.29 -3.03
CA ALA A 567 -9.07 8.58 -3.55
C ALA A 567 -8.63 8.52 -5.03
N TYR A 568 -8.55 7.32 -5.63
CA TYR A 568 -8.25 7.11 -7.05
C TYR A 568 -9.48 7.44 -7.92
N ARG A 569 -9.26 8.11 -9.06
CA ARG A 569 -10.31 8.48 -10.02
C ARG A 569 -10.12 7.78 -11.37
N LEU A 570 -11.12 7.05 -11.86
CA LEU A 570 -11.12 6.56 -13.24
C LEU A 570 -11.60 7.70 -14.15
N GLN A 571 -10.67 8.48 -14.70
CA GLN A 571 -10.94 9.58 -15.62
C GLN A 571 -10.74 9.16 -17.09
N GLY A 572 -11.63 9.60 -17.99
CA GLY A 572 -11.55 9.34 -19.43
C GLY A 572 -12.83 9.72 -20.19
N ASP A 573 -12.86 9.45 -21.50
CA ASP A 573 -14.06 9.61 -22.33
C ASP A 573 -15.16 8.61 -21.88
N PRO A 574 -16.34 9.08 -21.44
CA PRO A 574 -17.42 8.23 -20.92
C PRO A 574 -18.04 7.28 -21.95
N ASN A 575 -17.75 7.47 -23.25
CA ASN A 575 -18.26 6.65 -24.34
C ASN A 575 -17.36 5.45 -24.65
N LEU A 576 -16.19 5.35 -24.02
CA LEU A 576 -15.25 4.24 -24.24
C LEU A 576 -15.84 2.91 -23.72
N PRO A 577 -15.97 1.87 -24.56
CA PRO A 577 -16.52 0.58 -24.15
C PRO A 577 -15.82 -0.04 -22.94
N THR A 578 -14.53 0.25 -22.77
CA THR A 578 -13.68 -0.25 -21.69
C THR A 578 -13.93 0.47 -20.35
N MET A 579 -14.36 1.74 -20.40
CA MET A 579 -14.80 2.50 -19.22
C MET A 579 -16.23 2.10 -18.84
N ILE A 580 -17.10 1.95 -19.85
CA ILE A 580 -18.49 1.49 -19.70
C ILE A 580 -18.57 0.08 -19.07
N ALA A 581 -17.78 -0.89 -19.55
CA ALA A 581 -17.98 -2.32 -19.28
C ALA A 581 -18.02 -2.72 -17.79
N SER A 582 -17.26 -2.06 -16.93
CA SER A 582 -17.20 -2.33 -15.49
C SER A 582 -17.70 -1.16 -14.63
N THR A 583 -18.45 -0.21 -15.22
CA THR A 583 -19.06 0.94 -14.52
C THR A 583 -20.59 0.81 -14.41
N GLY A 584 -21.09 1.08 -13.20
CA GLY A 584 -22.49 1.20 -12.79
C GLY A 584 -22.79 2.56 -12.16
N VAL A 585 -23.64 2.59 -11.12
CA VAL A 585 -24.12 3.84 -10.49
C VAL A 585 -24.69 3.61 -9.08
N ARG A 586 -24.58 4.63 -8.21
CA ARG A 586 -25.48 4.91 -7.09
C ARG A 586 -25.96 6.36 -7.18
N CYS A 587 -27.15 6.68 -6.69
CA CYS A 587 -27.70 8.03 -6.77
C CYS A 587 -27.59 8.79 -5.43
N ALA A 588 -27.75 10.12 -5.51
CA ALA A 588 -27.78 11.05 -4.38
C ALA A 588 -28.95 12.04 -4.47
N ALA A 589 -29.32 12.66 -3.35
CA ALA A 589 -30.37 13.67 -3.26
C ALA A 589 -30.07 14.71 -2.17
N SER A 590 -30.37 15.98 -2.43
CA SER A 590 -30.15 17.07 -1.45
C SER A 590 -31.35 17.28 -0.50
N GLU A 591 -32.56 16.90 -0.90
CA GLU A 591 -33.76 16.88 -0.05
C GLU A 591 -34.52 15.55 -0.29
N VAL A 592 -35.14 14.98 0.75
CA VAL A 592 -35.92 13.73 0.69
C VAL A 592 -37.22 13.84 1.50
N GLU A 593 -38.25 13.05 1.13
CA GLU A 593 -39.36 12.75 2.04
C GLU A 593 -38.93 11.66 3.03
N LEU A 594 -38.89 12.01 4.32
CA LEU A 594 -38.50 11.08 5.39
C LEU A 594 -39.56 9.99 5.59
N VAL A 595 -39.15 8.76 5.34
CA VAL A 595 -39.89 7.52 5.61
C VAL A 595 -39.06 6.62 6.53
N PRO A 596 -39.68 5.65 7.24
CA PRO A 596 -38.94 4.64 7.99
C PRO A 596 -37.93 3.93 7.09
N ASP A 597 -36.74 3.68 7.63
CA ASP A 597 -35.73 2.86 6.99
C ASP A 597 -35.98 1.39 7.37
N ASP A 598 -36.37 0.58 6.39
CA ASP A 598 -36.71 -0.83 6.60
C ASP A 598 -35.53 -1.68 7.14
N ALA A 599 -34.29 -1.17 7.07
CA ALA A 599 -33.11 -1.82 7.63
C ALA A 599 -32.59 -1.16 8.93
N LEU A 600 -33.32 -0.21 9.54
CA LEU A 600 -32.97 0.40 10.82
C LEU A 600 -33.78 -0.23 11.97
N LEU A 601 -33.14 -1.07 12.77
CA LEU A 601 -33.77 -1.72 13.93
C LEU A 601 -33.84 -0.81 15.16
N LEU A 602 -32.81 0.02 15.37
CA LEU A 602 -32.73 0.99 16.45
C LEU A 602 -31.83 2.15 16.05
N ALA A 603 -32.28 3.39 16.26
CA ALA A 603 -31.41 4.55 16.45
C ALA A 603 -31.85 5.25 17.74
N ASP A 604 -30.88 5.65 18.56
CA ASP A 604 -31.11 6.36 19.81
C ASP A 604 -29.98 7.37 20.04
N ASP A 605 -30.35 8.62 20.32
CA ASP A 605 -29.45 9.73 20.67
C ASP A 605 -29.42 10.00 22.19
N PHE A 606 -30.10 9.15 22.97
CA PHE A 606 -30.23 9.19 24.42
C PHE A 606 -30.84 10.47 25.02
N THR A 607 -31.28 11.43 24.19
CA THR A 607 -32.03 12.62 24.64
C THR A 607 -33.42 12.26 25.18
N ASN A 608 -33.93 11.08 24.83
CA ASN A 608 -35.23 10.56 25.24
C ASN A 608 -35.11 9.42 26.29
N PRO A 609 -35.36 9.67 27.58
CA PRO A 609 -35.32 8.63 28.61
C PRO A 609 -36.44 7.58 28.51
N GLU A 610 -37.39 7.72 27.58
CA GLU A 610 -38.42 6.71 27.31
C GLU A 610 -38.03 5.69 26.21
N SER A 611 -36.82 5.74 25.64
CA SER A 611 -36.39 4.83 24.55
C SER A 611 -36.18 3.37 24.97
N GLY A 612 -36.16 3.07 26.28
CA GLY A 612 -36.30 1.71 26.81
C GLY A 612 -35.03 1.05 27.36
N TRP A 613 -33.88 1.73 27.35
CA TRP A 613 -32.67 1.24 28.03
C TRP A 613 -32.86 1.11 29.56
N PRO A 614 -32.17 0.14 30.20
CA PRO A 614 -32.39 -0.18 31.62
C PRO A 614 -31.85 0.90 32.58
N ASP A 615 -32.73 1.59 33.30
CA ASP A 615 -32.36 2.39 34.49
C ASP A 615 -32.28 1.49 35.74
N LEU A 616 -31.08 1.32 36.28
CA LEU A 616 -30.82 0.47 37.45
C LEU A 616 -29.60 0.96 38.24
N LYS A 617 -29.77 1.06 39.57
CA LYS A 617 -28.70 1.43 40.51
C LYS A 617 -28.50 0.34 41.56
N GLU A 618 -27.27 -0.16 41.63
CA GLU A 618 -26.79 -1.21 42.54
C GLU A 618 -25.75 -0.62 43.51
N ASP A 619 -25.24 -1.44 44.45
CA ASP A 619 -24.24 -0.99 45.43
C ASP A 619 -22.90 -0.57 44.78
N ASN A 620 -22.53 -1.20 43.65
CA ASN A 620 -21.25 -0.99 42.95
C ASN A 620 -21.39 -0.55 41.47
N ALA A 621 -22.61 -0.35 40.96
CA ALA A 621 -22.85 -0.04 39.55
C ALA A 621 -24.09 0.84 39.34
N TRP A 622 -24.09 1.64 38.28
CA TRP A 622 -25.25 2.45 37.87
C TRP A 622 -25.31 2.52 36.35
N ARG A 623 -26.52 2.39 35.80
CA ARG A 623 -26.84 2.49 34.38
C ARG A 623 -28.16 3.24 34.25
N GLY A 624 -28.23 4.20 33.33
CA GLY A 624 -29.37 5.11 33.23
C GLY A 624 -29.02 6.42 32.51
N TYR A 625 -29.99 7.34 32.49
CA TYR A 625 -29.86 8.63 31.81
C TYR A 625 -29.30 9.70 32.74
N HIS A 626 -28.47 10.60 32.20
CA HIS A 626 -28.07 11.85 32.84
C HIS A 626 -28.65 13.04 32.08
N PRO A 627 -29.84 13.55 32.47
CA PRO A 627 -30.49 14.64 31.77
C PRO A 627 -29.61 15.91 31.73
N PRO A 628 -29.53 16.61 30.58
CA PRO A 628 -30.35 16.42 29.39
C PRO A 628 -29.79 15.46 28.32
N ASP A 629 -28.52 15.06 28.37
CA ASP A 629 -27.76 14.85 27.12
C ASP A 629 -27.23 13.42 26.85
N PHE A 630 -27.12 12.51 27.85
CA PHE A 630 -26.44 11.20 27.66
C PHE A 630 -27.09 10.03 28.43
N TYR A 631 -26.86 8.81 27.95
CA TYR A 631 -27.00 7.57 28.73
C TYR A 631 -25.62 7.13 29.23
N HIS A 632 -25.51 6.61 30.45
CA HIS A 632 -24.24 6.20 31.03
C HIS A 632 -24.24 4.77 31.55
N VAL A 633 -23.02 4.23 31.66
CA VAL A 633 -22.72 3.04 32.46
C VAL A 633 -21.54 3.39 33.38
N GLU A 634 -21.79 3.33 34.69
CA GLU A 634 -20.84 3.58 35.77
C GLU A 634 -20.58 2.30 36.56
N THR A 635 -19.32 2.08 36.94
CA THR A 635 -18.90 1.02 37.86
C THR A 635 -17.93 1.57 38.91
N THR A 636 -18.10 1.17 40.17
CA THR A 636 -17.37 1.69 41.34
C THR A 636 -16.77 0.58 42.18
N GLY A 637 -15.47 0.67 42.45
CA GLY A 637 -14.63 -0.37 43.02
C GLY A 637 -13.73 -1.02 41.97
N GLN A 638 -12.65 -1.67 42.41
CA GLN A 638 -11.72 -2.40 41.54
C GLN A 638 -12.30 -3.77 41.13
N ASN A 639 -11.94 -4.25 39.93
CA ASN A 639 -12.40 -5.52 39.36
C ASN A 639 -13.94 -5.64 39.36
N GLN A 640 -14.65 -4.57 39.00
CA GLN A 640 -16.11 -4.52 38.92
C GLN A 640 -16.57 -4.36 37.47
N VAL A 641 -17.59 -5.13 37.07
CA VAL A 641 -18.17 -5.10 35.72
C VAL A 641 -19.60 -4.58 35.81
N ALA A 642 -19.95 -3.63 34.93
CA ALA A 642 -21.30 -3.16 34.72
C ALA A 642 -21.70 -3.36 33.25
N THR A 643 -22.92 -3.84 33.03
CA THR A 643 -23.49 -4.06 31.69
C THR A 643 -24.85 -3.39 31.57
N ALA A 644 -25.21 -2.93 30.36
CA ALA A 644 -26.56 -2.44 30.06
C ALA A 644 -27.01 -3.09 28.75
N VAL A 645 -28.11 -3.84 28.77
CA VAL A 645 -28.52 -4.74 27.69
C VAL A 645 -29.86 -4.30 27.13
N PHE A 646 -29.98 -4.28 25.80
CA PHE A 646 -31.22 -3.99 25.07
C PHE A 646 -31.60 -5.18 24.18
N GLY A 647 -32.88 -5.59 24.27
CA GLY A 647 -33.34 -6.86 23.72
C GLY A 647 -33.79 -6.79 22.26
N THR A 648 -33.19 -7.60 21.40
CA THR A 648 -33.60 -7.74 19.97
C THR A 648 -33.45 -9.15 19.39
N ASP A 649 -32.70 -10.06 20.04
CA ASP A 649 -32.43 -11.42 19.56
C ASP A 649 -31.94 -11.54 18.09
N ALA A 650 -31.15 -10.56 17.63
CA ALA A 650 -30.78 -10.43 16.22
C ALA A 650 -29.54 -11.27 15.82
N ALA A 651 -29.53 -11.77 14.58
CA ALA A 651 -28.46 -12.63 14.03
C ALA A 651 -27.51 -11.90 13.07
N ASN A 652 -28.11 -11.09 12.18
CA ASN A 652 -27.45 -10.41 11.07
C ASN A 652 -27.62 -8.89 11.27
N VAL A 653 -26.68 -8.23 11.94
CA VAL A 653 -26.77 -6.81 12.33
C VAL A 653 -25.43 -6.09 12.32
N SER A 654 -25.47 -4.79 12.02
CA SER A 654 -24.37 -3.86 12.29
C SER A 654 -24.74 -3.04 13.52
N LEU A 655 -24.01 -3.23 14.64
CA LEU A 655 -24.15 -2.46 15.88
C LEU A 655 -23.03 -1.43 15.95
N GLU A 656 -23.38 -0.16 16.07
CA GLU A 656 -22.44 0.95 16.15
C GLU A 656 -22.84 1.91 17.28
N ALA A 657 -21.88 2.36 18.10
CA ALA A 657 -22.14 3.34 19.14
C ALA A 657 -20.98 4.32 19.34
N GLN A 658 -21.32 5.56 19.68
CA GLN A 658 -20.40 6.64 20.05
C GLN A 658 -20.40 6.82 21.56
N MET A 659 -19.22 6.88 22.18
CA MET A 659 -19.06 6.88 23.64
C MET A 659 -17.80 7.63 24.10
N PHE A 660 -17.86 8.33 25.23
CA PHE A 660 -16.71 9.00 25.86
C PHE A 660 -16.63 8.73 27.36
N VAL A 661 -15.56 9.23 28.00
CA VAL A 661 -15.26 9.00 29.42
C VAL A 661 -15.34 10.32 30.19
N ASP A 662 -16.31 10.42 31.10
CA ASP A 662 -16.59 11.63 31.89
C ASP A 662 -15.70 11.71 33.14
N ILE A 663 -15.64 10.64 33.95
CA ILE A 663 -14.89 10.64 35.21
C ILE A 663 -14.08 9.36 35.41
N LEU A 664 -12.83 9.55 35.84
CA LEU A 664 -11.89 8.56 36.37
C LEU A 664 -11.39 9.05 37.75
N GLU A 665 -11.13 8.16 38.70
CA GLU A 665 -10.67 8.53 40.06
C GLU A 665 -9.15 8.40 40.25
N SER A 666 -8.52 7.45 39.56
CA SER A 666 -7.06 7.31 39.50
C SER A 666 -6.50 7.99 38.25
N GLU A 667 -5.23 8.37 38.25
CA GLU A 667 -4.49 8.75 37.04
C GLU A 667 -3.90 7.52 36.32
N ASP A 668 -3.55 6.47 37.07
CA ASP A 668 -2.80 5.28 36.61
C ASP A 668 -3.64 3.99 36.50
N GLY A 669 -4.92 4.00 36.87
CA GLY A 669 -5.73 2.76 37.02
C GLY A 669 -6.24 2.19 35.69
N GLY A 670 -6.12 0.87 35.47
CA GLY A 670 -6.68 0.22 34.29
C GLY A 670 -8.22 0.13 34.33
N TYR A 671 -8.84 0.37 33.17
CA TYR A 671 -10.27 0.19 32.91
C TYR A 671 -10.50 -0.09 31.41
N ARG A 672 -11.67 -0.62 31.05
CA ARG A 672 -12.09 -0.83 29.66
C ARG A 672 -13.60 -0.67 29.49
N TYR A 673 -14.03 -0.33 28.28
CA TYR A 673 -15.45 -0.20 27.93
C TYR A 673 -15.72 -0.62 26.49
N GLY A 674 -16.99 -0.82 26.14
CA GLY A 674 -17.44 -0.99 24.77
C GLY A 674 -18.79 -1.70 24.64
N LEU A 675 -18.89 -2.60 23.66
CA LEU A 675 -20.15 -3.20 23.20
C LEU A 675 -20.32 -4.66 23.67
N LEU A 676 -21.55 -5.04 23.99
CA LEU A 676 -22.01 -6.42 24.13
C LEU A 676 -22.69 -6.88 22.85
N VAL A 677 -22.41 -8.12 22.43
CA VAL A 677 -22.89 -8.69 21.16
C VAL A 677 -23.27 -10.16 21.37
N ARG A 678 -24.42 -10.59 20.83
CA ARG A 678 -25.00 -11.94 20.98
C ARG A 678 -25.03 -12.42 22.44
N GLN A 679 -25.56 -11.60 23.34
CA GLN A 679 -25.83 -12.00 24.71
C GLN A 679 -27.05 -12.94 24.75
N VAL A 680 -26.82 -14.18 25.18
CA VAL A 680 -27.87 -15.21 25.36
C VAL A 680 -28.15 -15.52 26.84
N SER A 681 -27.26 -15.10 27.75
CA SER A 681 -27.50 -15.06 29.20
C SER A 681 -26.51 -14.11 29.89
N GLU A 682 -26.72 -13.82 31.18
CA GLU A 682 -25.79 -13.04 32.04
C GLU A 682 -24.34 -13.57 32.05
N ARG A 683 -24.09 -14.78 31.55
CA ARG A 683 -22.75 -15.42 31.51
C ARG A 683 -22.35 -15.89 30.12
N GLN A 684 -23.08 -15.50 29.08
CA GLN A 684 -22.88 -15.96 27.71
C GLN A 684 -23.15 -14.81 26.74
N PHE A 685 -22.07 -14.19 26.28
CA PHE A 685 -22.04 -13.03 25.39
C PHE A 685 -20.65 -12.91 24.76
N TYR A 686 -20.53 -12.10 23.70
CA TYR A 686 -19.25 -11.47 23.35
C TYR A 686 -19.23 -10.05 23.90
N ALA A 687 -18.06 -9.57 24.32
CA ALA A 687 -17.83 -8.16 24.64
C ALA A 687 -16.65 -7.64 23.81
N PHE A 688 -16.89 -6.62 22.99
CA PHE A 688 -15.87 -5.91 22.24
C PHE A 688 -15.52 -4.63 22.97
N THR A 689 -14.25 -4.50 23.37
CA THR A 689 -13.82 -3.49 24.33
C THR A 689 -12.57 -2.76 23.88
N VAL A 690 -12.44 -1.49 24.26
CA VAL A 690 -11.19 -0.73 24.25
C VAL A 690 -10.76 -0.42 25.68
N SER A 691 -9.45 -0.48 25.93
CA SER A 691 -8.80 -0.03 27.15
C SER A 691 -7.85 1.11 26.79
N PRO A 692 -8.28 2.39 26.91
CA PRO A 692 -7.50 3.53 26.41
C PRO A 692 -6.14 3.68 27.11
N ARG A 693 -6.09 3.44 28.43
CA ARG A 693 -4.85 3.48 29.22
C ARG A 693 -3.86 2.35 28.89
N ALA A 694 -4.34 1.15 28.56
CA ALA A 694 -3.48 0.11 28.02
C ALA A 694 -3.12 0.34 26.54
N SER A 695 -3.90 1.19 25.86
CA SER A 695 -3.88 1.35 24.39
C SER A 695 -4.09 0.02 23.67
N GLU A 696 -5.01 -0.81 24.17
CA GLU A 696 -5.40 -2.11 23.59
C GLU A 696 -6.91 -2.21 23.33
N TRP A 697 -7.29 -2.90 22.26
CA TRP A 697 -8.65 -3.40 22.03
C TRP A 697 -8.70 -4.91 22.31
N ALA A 698 -9.86 -5.44 22.70
CA ALA A 698 -10.06 -6.87 22.94
C ALA A 698 -11.49 -7.32 22.63
N VAL A 699 -11.59 -8.49 21.98
CA VAL A 699 -12.84 -9.27 21.84
C VAL A 699 -12.81 -10.39 22.87
N LEU A 700 -13.77 -10.32 23.79
CA LEU A 700 -13.95 -11.23 24.91
C LEU A 700 -15.17 -12.13 24.66
N LYS A 701 -15.16 -13.34 25.21
CA LYS A 701 -16.25 -14.32 25.14
C LYS A 701 -16.57 -14.84 26.53
N ALA A 702 -17.78 -14.60 27.00
CA ALA A 702 -18.29 -15.19 28.23
C ALA A 702 -18.86 -16.59 27.98
N THR A 703 -18.60 -17.49 28.92
CA THR A 703 -19.14 -18.85 28.98
C THR A 703 -19.46 -19.20 30.43
N GLU A 704 -20.20 -20.31 30.66
CA GLU A 704 -20.40 -20.84 32.02
C GLU A 704 -19.09 -21.13 32.79
N ALA A 705 -17.97 -21.35 32.07
CA ALA A 705 -16.66 -21.61 32.64
C ALA A 705 -15.86 -20.34 33.00
N GLY A 706 -16.26 -19.17 32.49
CA GLY A 706 -15.57 -17.90 32.67
C GLY A 706 -15.48 -17.06 31.40
N LEU A 707 -14.71 -15.97 31.49
CA LEU A 707 -14.44 -15.01 30.42
C LEU A 707 -13.10 -15.35 29.73
N GLU A 708 -13.12 -15.47 28.40
CA GLU A 708 -11.96 -15.77 27.55
C GLU A 708 -11.68 -14.59 26.60
N THR A 709 -10.41 -14.22 26.38
CA THR A 709 -10.04 -13.28 25.32
C THR A 709 -9.78 -14.05 24.03
N LEU A 710 -10.60 -13.83 23.00
CA LEU A 710 -10.45 -14.48 21.68
C LEU A 710 -9.39 -13.80 20.83
N ALA A 711 -9.42 -12.46 20.83
CA ALA A 711 -8.50 -11.62 20.09
C ALA A 711 -8.26 -10.32 20.88
N SER A 712 -7.05 -9.80 20.81
CA SER A 712 -6.70 -8.47 21.29
C SER A 712 -5.50 -7.93 20.51
N GLY A 713 -5.29 -6.63 20.56
CA GLY A 713 -4.15 -5.98 19.93
C GLY A 713 -4.06 -4.51 20.31
N PRO A 714 -2.95 -3.84 19.96
CA PRO A 714 -2.78 -2.43 20.23
C PRO A 714 -3.73 -1.58 19.37
N ILE A 715 -4.29 -0.56 19.99
CA ILE A 715 -4.94 0.60 19.35
C ILE A 715 -3.87 1.42 18.60
N THR A 716 -2.69 1.55 19.19
CA THR A 716 -1.50 2.16 18.59
C THR A 716 -0.78 1.18 17.66
N GLY A 717 -1.31 0.94 16.45
CA GLY A 717 -0.56 0.21 15.42
C GLY A 717 -1.36 -0.66 14.46
N LEU A 718 -2.53 -0.22 13.99
CA LEU A 718 -3.02 -0.77 12.72
C LEU A 718 -2.04 -0.46 11.59
N THR A 719 -1.87 -1.41 10.67
CA THR A 719 -0.86 -1.36 9.62
C THR A 719 -1.04 -0.13 8.72
N GLY A 720 -0.04 0.77 8.71
CA GLY A 720 -0.07 2.03 7.96
C GLY A 720 0.63 3.19 8.67
N GLY A 721 0.88 3.09 9.98
CA GLY A 721 1.60 4.12 10.75
C GLY A 721 0.68 5.21 11.33
N SER A 722 -0.59 5.23 10.96
CA SER A 722 -1.64 5.98 11.65
C SER A 722 -2.08 5.21 12.89
N THR A 723 -1.88 5.78 14.08
CA THR A 723 -2.47 5.26 15.32
C THR A 723 -3.98 5.47 15.27
N ILE A 724 -4.80 4.49 15.68
CA ILE A 724 -6.20 4.81 15.95
C ILE A 724 -6.20 5.77 17.16
N PRO A 725 -6.72 7.00 17.06
CA PRO A 725 -6.83 7.87 18.21
C PRO A 725 -8.00 7.38 19.06
N VAL A 726 -7.75 6.86 20.26
CA VAL A 726 -8.80 6.48 21.23
C VAL A 726 -8.66 7.37 22.46
N GLN A 727 -9.74 8.03 22.88
CA GLN A 727 -9.67 9.27 23.65
C GLN A 727 -10.26 9.19 25.06
N GLY A 728 -10.11 8.03 25.73
CA GLY A 728 -10.45 7.81 27.15
C GLY A 728 -9.56 8.56 28.16
N GLY A 729 -9.52 9.88 28.02
CA GLY A 729 -8.80 10.85 28.85
C GLY A 729 -9.13 12.31 28.50
N SER A 730 -10.08 12.56 27.58
CA SER A 730 -10.61 13.89 27.23
C SER A 730 -12.14 13.84 27.23
N ALA A 731 -12.79 14.87 27.78
CA ALA A 731 -14.25 14.99 27.75
C ALA A 731 -14.81 15.50 26.41
N ASP A 732 -13.94 16.01 25.53
CA ASP A 732 -14.33 16.68 24.28
C ASP A 732 -14.24 15.75 23.03
N ALA A 733 -14.11 14.43 23.22
CA ALA A 733 -13.93 13.48 22.10
C ALA A 733 -14.52 12.08 22.39
N ALA A 734 -15.46 11.66 21.54
CA ALA A 734 -16.05 10.33 21.58
C ALA A 734 -15.31 9.31 20.68
N ASP A 735 -15.29 8.07 21.14
CA ASP A 735 -14.87 6.88 20.41
C ASP A 735 -16.09 6.19 19.80
N THR A 736 -15.98 5.80 18.53
CA THR A 736 -16.96 5.00 17.79
C THR A 736 -16.51 3.54 17.75
N LEU A 737 -17.29 2.64 18.35
CA LEU A 737 -17.10 1.20 18.21
C LEU A 737 -18.17 0.63 17.28
N ARG A 738 -17.79 -0.24 16.36
CA ARG A 738 -18.72 -1.00 15.51
C ARG A 738 -18.44 -2.51 15.56
N VAL A 739 -19.51 -3.30 15.54
CA VAL A 739 -19.46 -4.74 15.25
C VAL A 739 -20.46 -5.08 14.15
N ASP A 740 -19.94 -5.59 13.03
CA ASP A 740 -20.74 -6.14 11.93
C ASP A 740 -20.84 -7.65 12.12
N ALA A 741 -22.04 -8.14 12.42
CA ALA A 741 -22.33 -9.53 12.73
C ALA A 741 -23.17 -10.16 11.62
N THR A 742 -22.71 -11.27 11.04
CA THR A 742 -23.49 -12.08 10.08
C THR A 742 -23.37 -13.57 10.39
N GLY A 743 -24.42 -14.15 10.96
CA GLY A 743 -24.56 -15.56 11.28
C GLY A 743 -23.53 -16.04 12.31
N ASN A 744 -22.37 -16.50 11.84
CA ASN A 744 -21.22 -16.89 12.65
C ASN A 744 -20.00 -15.96 12.51
N VAL A 745 -19.98 -15.09 11.50
CA VAL A 745 -18.93 -14.08 11.29
C VAL A 745 -19.22 -12.84 12.15
N LEU A 746 -18.14 -12.23 12.65
CA LEU A 746 -18.13 -11.01 13.46
C LEU A 746 -16.90 -10.16 13.06
N SER A 747 -17.11 -8.99 12.45
CA SER A 747 -16.07 -8.01 12.12
C SER A 747 -16.14 -6.83 13.08
N PHE A 748 -15.01 -6.42 13.64
CA PHE A 748 -14.92 -5.45 14.74
C PHE A 748 -14.09 -4.23 14.32
N PHE A 749 -14.56 -3.02 14.64
CA PHE A 749 -13.96 -1.76 14.20
C PHE A 749 -13.85 -0.75 15.35
N VAL A 750 -12.75 0.01 15.37
CA VAL A 750 -12.55 1.16 16.26
C VAL A 750 -12.33 2.39 15.40
N ASN A 751 -13.14 3.44 15.59
CA ASN A 751 -13.05 4.72 14.89
C ASN A 751 -12.94 4.56 13.36
N GLY A 752 -13.84 3.76 12.79
CA GLY A 752 -13.93 3.45 11.35
C GLY A 752 -12.94 2.40 10.83
N ARG A 753 -11.96 1.97 11.63
CA ARG A 753 -10.89 1.07 11.20
C ARG A 753 -11.11 -0.34 11.72
N ILE A 754 -11.11 -1.34 10.84
CA ILE A 754 -11.28 -2.74 11.21
C ILE A 754 -10.07 -3.25 12.02
N VAL A 755 -10.32 -3.83 13.19
CA VAL A 755 -9.27 -4.36 14.08
C VAL A 755 -9.16 -5.89 13.99
N THR A 756 -10.27 -6.60 13.78
CA THR A 756 -10.26 -8.06 13.55
C THR A 756 -11.56 -8.54 12.92
N THR A 757 -11.53 -9.73 12.32
CA THR A 757 -12.72 -10.51 11.95
C THR A 757 -12.58 -11.91 12.49
N LEU A 758 -13.64 -12.43 13.12
CA LEU A 758 -13.70 -13.76 13.73
C LEU A 758 -14.85 -14.57 13.14
N THR A 759 -14.72 -15.89 13.16
CA THR A 759 -15.82 -16.83 12.85
C THR A 759 -16.01 -17.77 14.02
N ASP A 760 -17.18 -17.72 14.66
CA ASP A 760 -17.50 -18.55 15.82
C ASP A 760 -18.97 -19.01 15.77
N ASN A 761 -19.17 -20.33 15.80
CA ASN A 761 -20.48 -20.97 15.73
C ASN A 761 -21.18 -21.10 17.11
N SER A 762 -20.60 -20.56 18.18
CA SER A 762 -21.08 -20.79 19.56
C SER A 762 -22.41 -20.09 19.85
N TYR A 763 -22.57 -18.85 19.40
CA TYR A 763 -23.79 -18.07 19.48
C TYR A 763 -24.03 -17.41 18.10
N SER A 764 -25.20 -17.66 17.51
CA SER A 764 -25.60 -17.18 16.18
C SER A 764 -26.41 -15.88 16.21
N ASN A 765 -27.08 -15.64 17.33
CA ASN A 765 -28.01 -14.55 17.60
C ASN A 765 -27.97 -14.22 19.10
N GLY A 766 -28.59 -13.12 19.49
CA GLY A 766 -28.81 -12.73 20.88
C GLY A 766 -28.86 -11.23 21.03
N ASP A 767 -28.94 -10.77 22.26
CA ASP A 767 -29.10 -9.34 22.57
C ASP A 767 -27.77 -8.57 22.48
N PHE A 768 -27.86 -7.24 22.44
CA PHE A 768 -26.72 -6.34 22.42
C PHE A 768 -26.74 -5.36 23.60
N GLY A 769 -25.69 -4.58 23.74
CA GLY A 769 -25.63 -3.55 24.76
C GLY A 769 -24.25 -2.97 25.00
N PHE A 770 -24.01 -2.55 26.25
CA PHE A 770 -22.80 -1.86 26.69
C PHE A 770 -22.10 -2.62 27.81
N TYR A 771 -20.77 -2.54 27.81
CA TYR A 771 -19.87 -3.18 28.76
C TYR A 771 -18.92 -2.14 29.36
N VAL A 772 -18.76 -2.11 30.68
CA VAL A 772 -17.75 -1.29 31.37
C VAL A 772 -17.12 -2.10 32.49
N GLU A 773 -15.80 -2.06 32.61
CA GLU A 773 -15.03 -2.81 33.62
C GLU A 773 -13.88 -1.97 34.18
N THR A 774 -13.81 -1.86 35.50
CA THR A 774 -12.64 -1.37 36.24
C THR A 774 -11.69 -2.51 36.56
N ILE A 775 -10.38 -2.29 36.39
CA ILE A 775 -9.32 -3.25 36.74
C ILE A 775 -8.64 -2.74 38.01
N GLU A 776 -7.63 -1.86 37.91
CA GLU A 776 -7.05 -1.12 39.04
C GLU A 776 -7.71 0.24 39.30
N GLU A 777 -8.49 0.78 38.36
CA GLU A 777 -9.29 1.99 38.56
C GLU A 777 -10.37 1.79 39.64
N THR A 778 -10.69 2.82 40.42
CA THR A 778 -11.73 2.77 41.47
C THR A 778 -13.08 3.29 41.01
N ARG A 779 -13.14 4.07 39.93
CA ARG A 779 -14.40 4.47 39.29
C ARG A 779 -14.19 4.71 37.80
N ALA A 780 -15.02 4.08 36.97
CA ALA A 780 -15.12 4.38 35.54
C ALA A 780 -16.56 4.80 35.22
N HIS A 781 -16.72 6.01 34.67
CA HIS A 781 -18.00 6.59 34.26
C HIS A 781 -17.96 6.86 32.75
N VAL A 782 -18.69 6.07 31.98
CA VAL A 782 -18.70 6.10 30.51
C VAL A 782 -20.06 6.60 30.03
N HIS A 783 -20.04 7.60 29.15
CA HIS A 783 -21.22 8.15 28.47
C HIS A 783 -21.34 7.54 27.08
N TYR A 784 -22.58 7.39 26.62
CA TYR A 784 -22.96 6.94 25.30
C TYR A 784 -23.86 8.02 24.69
N ASP A 785 -23.50 8.46 23.48
CA ASP A 785 -24.00 9.68 22.84
C ASP A 785 -24.97 9.33 21.71
N ALA A 786 -24.68 8.23 21.02
CA ALA A 786 -25.54 7.67 19.99
C ALA A 786 -25.31 6.15 19.90
N VAL A 787 -26.38 5.42 19.57
CA VAL A 787 -26.31 4.01 19.15
C VAL A 787 -27.19 3.79 17.93
N THR A 788 -26.69 3.01 16.97
CA THR A 788 -27.39 2.63 15.75
C THR A 788 -27.25 1.12 15.54
N VAL A 789 -28.36 0.47 15.20
CA VAL A 789 -28.41 -0.96 14.87
C VAL A 789 -29.13 -1.14 13.56
N LEU A 790 -28.40 -1.61 12.55
CA LEU A 790 -28.91 -1.91 11.22
C LEU A 790 -29.10 -3.41 11.05
N GLU A 791 -30.18 -3.83 10.40
CA GLU A 791 -30.36 -5.21 9.93
C GLU A 791 -29.52 -5.46 8.67
N LEU A 792 -28.98 -6.67 8.53
CA LEU A 792 -28.19 -7.11 7.38
C LEU A 792 -28.93 -8.27 6.68
N ASN A 793 -29.21 -8.13 5.39
CA ASN A 793 -30.14 -9.01 4.67
C ASN A 793 -29.70 -10.48 4.59
N ASP A 794 -30.53 -11.38 5.12
CA ASP A 794 -30.37 -12.85 5.08
C ASP A 794 -30.05 -13.42 3.68
N ALA A 795 -30.57 -12.81 2.62
CA ALA A 795 -30.52 -13.35 1.26
C ALA A 795 -29.13 -13.30 0.60
N LEU A 796 -28.17 -12.58 1.19
CA LEU A 796 -26.93 -12.18 0.53
C LEU A 796 -25.70 -12.98 0.96
N VAL A 797 -25.76 -13.71 2.08
CA VAL A 797 -24.60 -14.40 2.68
C VAL A 797 -24.38 -15.77 2.01
N GLN A 798 -23.77 -15.80 0.83
CA GLN A 798 -23.37 -17.07 0.20
C GLN A 798 -22.19 -17.72 0.93
N THR A 799 -22.45 -18.86 1.57
CA THR A 799 -21.41 -19.76 2.07
C THR A 799 -21.00 -20.75 0.97
N ASP A 800 -19.82 -20.57 0.35
CA ASP A 800 -19.25 -21.62 -0.50
C ASP A 800 -18.02 -22.26 0.18
N ASN A 801 -18.15 -23.55 0.51
CA ASN A 801 -17.11 -24.40 1.09
C ASN A 801 -16.87 -25.57 0.12
N SER A 802 -16.07 -25.34 -0.91
CA SER A 802 -15.73 -26.36 -1.92
C SER A 802 -14.22 -26.59 -2.04
N VAL A 803 -13.69 -27.50 -1.22
CA VAL A 803 -12.39 -28.15 -1.44
C VAL A 803 -12.64 -29.65 -1.53
N ASP A 804 -12.71 -30.18 -2.75
CA ASP A 804 -13.00 -31.60 -3.00
C ASP A 804 -11.90 -32.53 -2.47
N GLU A 805 -12.32 -33.62 -1.81
CA GLU A 805 -11.42 -34.71 -1.45
C GLU A 805 -11.01 -35.52 -2.70
N ILE A 806 -9.71 -35.74 -2.89
CA ILE A 806 -9.22 -36.78 -3.81
C ILE A 806 -8.41 -37.82 -3.03
N ALA A 807 -8.95 -39.04 -2.97
CA ALA A 807 -8.41 -40.16 -2.21
C ALA A 807 -7.20 -40.84 -2.89
N VAL A 808 -6.41 -41.56 -2.09
CA VAL A 808 -5.23 -42.32 -2.51
C VAL A 808 -5.42 -43.81 -2.23
N GLU A 809 -5.18 -44.68 -3.22
CA GLU A 809 -4.90 -46.13 -3.03
C GLU A 809 -4.03 -46.69 -4.19
N PRO A 810 -3.35 -47.87 -4.03
CA PRO A 810 -1.98 -48.04 -4.56
C PRO A 810 -1.68 -49.32 -5.38
N THR A 811 -0.45 -49.44 -5.95
CA THR A 811 0.34 -50.66 -6.31
C THR A 811 1.56 -50.27 -7.20
N VAL A 812 2.65 -51.04 -7.45
CA VAL A 812 3.49 -52.02 -6.67
C VAL A 812 4.88 -52.15 -7.39
N PRO A 813 6.01 -52.52 -6.75
CA PRO A 813 7.37 -52.25 -7.29
C PRO A 813 8.16 -53.47 -7.84
N ALA A 814 9.24 -53.19 -8.62
CA ALA A 814 10.38 -54.12 -8.80
C ALA A 814 11.71 -53.43 -9.24
N GLU A 815 12.80 -53.87 -8.61
CA GLU A 815 14.25 -53.60 -8.75
C GLU A 815 14.93 -54.18 -10.04
N PRO A 816 16.29 -54.24 -10.20
CA PRO A 816 17.29 -53.14 -10.30
C PRO A 816 18.41 -53.43 -11.37
N THR A 817 19.62 -52.84 -11.21
CA THR A 817 20.96 -53.21 -11.82
C THR A 817 21.18 -52.93 -13.33
N THR A 818 22.39 -52.76 -13.90
CA THR A 818 23.82 -52.87 -13.45
C THR A 818 24.73 -51.78 -14.10
N THR A 819 25.92 -51.51 -13.52
CA THR A 819 27.04 -50.75 -14.15
C THR A 819 28.25 -51.67 -14.43
N PRO A 820 28.88 -51.57 -15.62
CA PRO A 820 30.36 -51.40 -15.79
C PRO A 820 30.74 -50.53 -17.05
N GLU A 821 31.98 -50.12 -17.37
CA GLU A 821 33.26 -49.86 -16.66
C GLU A 821 34.28 -49.11 -17.60
N ALA A 822 35.29 -48.44 -17.02
CA ALA A 822 36.59 -47.89 -17.54
C ALA A 822 36.96 -47.89 -19.06
N ALA A 823 37.37 -46.77 -19.70
CA ALA A 823 38.68 -46.03 -19.68
C ALA A 823 39.74 -46.57 -20.70
N PRO A 824 40.96 -45.99 -20.92
CA PRO A 824 41.60 -44.69 -20.55
C PRO A 824 41.72 -43.70 -21.77
N THR A 825 42.76 -42.90 -22.17
CA THR A 825 44.22 -42.76 -21.87
C THR A 825 44.85 -41.42 -22.40
N GLU A 826 45.71 -40.77 -21.59
CA GLU A 826 46.88 -39.85 -21.88
C GLU A 826 46.80 -38.60 -22.82
N THR A 827 47.77 -37.64 -22.87
CA THR A 827 48.57 -36.83 -21.89
C THR A 827 49.72 -36.05 -22.60
N ALA A 828 50.17 -34.89 -22.03
CA ALA A 828 51.37 -34.04 -22.31
C ALA A 828 51.12 -32.73 -23.12
N VAL A 829 51.55 -31.48 -22.80
CA VAL A 829 52.56 -30.81 -21.90
C VAL A 829 53.84 -30.31 -22.59
N ALA A 830 54.01 -28.96 -22.76
CA ALA A 830 55.27 -28.16 -22.63
C ALA A 830 55.14 -26.66 -23.06
N THR A 831 56.07 -25.80 -22.61
CA THR A 831 56.24 -24.32 -22.85
C THR A 831 57.76 -24.01 -23.07
N PRO A 832 58.30 -22.76 -23.24
CA PRO A 832 57.78 -21.45 -23.72
C PRO A 832 58.71 -20.66 -24.74
N GLU A 833 58.23 -19.50 -25.26
CA GLU A 833 58.98 -18.26 -25.70
C GLU A 833 60.11 -18.29 -26.79
N PRO A 834 60.62 -17.13 -27.34
CA PRO A 834 60.17 -15.70 -27.31
C PRO A 834 60.16 -14.90 -28.67
N THR A 835 59.46 -13.75 -28.67
CA THR A 835 59.70 -12.43 -29.35
C THR A 835 60.19 -12.28 -30.81
N THR A 836 59.45 -11.48 -31.63
CA THR A 836 60.03 -10.46 -32.57
C THR A 836 59.00 -9.42 -33.05
N THR A 837 59.44 -8.20 -33.41
CA THR A 837 58.58 -7.05 -33.80
C THR A 837 58.67 -6.74 -35.32
N ASN A 838 57.59 -6.24 -35.93
CA ASN A 838 57.64 -5.48 -37.20
C ASN A 838 56.43 -4.52 -37.35
N ALA A 839 56.53 -3.59 -38.32
CA ALA A 839 55.68 -2.40 -38.47
C ALA A 839 54.52 -2.58 -39.51
N PRO A 840 53.57 -1.62 -39.65
CA PRO A 840 52.23 -1.89 -40.20
C PRO A 840 52.11 -1.85 -41.74
N SER A 841 50.93 -2.21 -42.23
CA SER A 841 50.47 -2.12 -43.62
C SER A 841 48.97 -1.73 -43.66
N PRO A 842 48.42 -1.30 -44.83
CA PRO A 842 47.37 -0.27 -44.84
C PRO A 842 45.94 -0.77 -44.58
N THR A 843 45.11 0.16 -44.12
CA THR A 843 43.66 0.04 -43.92
C THR A 843 42.95 -0.32 -45.23
N PRO A 844 42.05 -1.34 -45.24
CA PRO A 844 41.13 -1.59 -46.36
C PRO A 844 39.91 -0.65 -46.31
N GLU A 845 39.29 -0.40 -47.46
CA GLU A 845 37.99 0.30 -47.52
C GLU A 845 36.86 -0.55 -46.88
N PRO A 846 35.83 0.07 -46.30
CA PRO A 846 34.79 -0.64 -45.57
C PRO A 846 33.85 -1.42 -46.50
N THR A 847 33.75 -2.73 -46.29
CA THR A 847 32.74 -3.56 -46.93
C THR A 847 31.36 -3.24 -46.36
N GLU A 848 30.44 -2.78 -47.20
CA GLU A 848 29.03 -2.58 -46.84
C GLU A 848 28.41 -3.93 -46.43
N ARG A 849 27.93 -4.04 -45.17
CA ARG A 849 27.36 -5.28 -44.61
C ARG A 849 25.84 -5.11 -44.43
N PRO A 850 25.01 -6.16 -44.64
CA PRO A 850 23.57 -6.05 -44.50
C PRO A 850 23.15 -5.81 -43.04
N LEU A 851 22.16 -4.94 -42.82
CA LEU A 851 21.56 -4.73 -41.50
C LEU A 851 20.87 -6.01 -40.98
N PRO A 852 20.87 -6.27 -39.65
CA PRO A 852 19.99 -7.24 -39.04
C PRO A 852 18.51 -6.89 -39.31
N LYS A 853 17.68 -7.91 -39.56
CA LYS A 853 16.25 -7.70 -39.86
C LYS A 853 15.53 -7.12 -38.64
N GLY A 854 14.93 -5.94 -38.80
CA GLY A 854 14.17 -5.24 -37.75
C GLY A 854 15.00 -4.28 -36.89
N MET A 855 16.29 -4.07 -37.21
CA MET A 855 17.16 -3.16 -36.47
C MET A 855 17.61 -1.97 -37.32
N VAL A 856 17.73 -0.82 -36.66
CA VAL A 856 18.32 0.43 -37.17
C VAL A 856 19.82 0.44 -36.83
N LEU A 857 20.65 0.92 -37.75
CA LEU A 857 22.06 1.21 -37.48
C LEU A 857 22.21 2.64 -36.94
N ILE A 858 22.60 2.76 -35.67
CA ILE A 858 23.05 4.03 -35.10
C ILE A 858 24.54 4.17 -35.44
N PRO A 859 24.98 5.26 -36.12
CA PRO A 859 26.31 5.35 -36.71
C PRO A 859 27.46 5.64 -35.72
N GLY A 860 27.15 5.77 -34.43
CA GLY A 860 28.06 6.35 -33.43
C GLY A 860 28.14 7.87 -33.55
N GLY A 861 28.78 8.51 -32.56
CA GLY A 861 28.88 9.97 -32.47
C GLY A 861 28.99 10.46 -31.03
N SER A 862 29.06 11.78 -30.85
CA SER A 862 29.12 12.43 -29.54
C SER A 862 27.86 13.26 -29.28
N PHE A 863 27.39 13.26 -28.03
CA PHE A 863 26.25 14.05 -27.54
C PHE A 863 26.47 14.47 -26.08
N LEU A 864 25.54 15.23 -25.51
CA LEU A 864 25.46 15.53 -24.08
C LEU A 864 24.45 14.58 -23.43
N MET A 865 24.87 13.80 -22.45
CA MET A 865 24.01 12.87 -21.72
C MET A 865 23.51 13.51 -20.41
N GLY A 866 22.22 13.37 -20.13
CA GLY A 866 21.55 13.94 -18.96
C GLY A 866 20.96 15.35 -19.20
N SER A 867 20.63 16.06 -18.12
CA SER A 867 20.03 17.40 -18.18
C SER A 867 20.29 18.23 -16.93
N GLU A 868 20.85 19.43 -17.07
CA GLU A 868 20.98 20.40 -15.95
C GLU A 868 19.64 20.92 -15.41
N THR A 869 18.53 20.65 -16.11
CA THR A 869 17.18 21.11 -15.72
C THR A 869 16.24 19.99 -15.28
N GLY A 870 16.54 18.74 -15.63
CA GLY A 870 15.80 17.53 -15.22
C GLY A 870 15.97 17.17 -13.73
N GLU A 871 15.62 15.95 -13.35
CA GLU A 871 15.68 15.51 -11.95
C GLU A 871 17.09 15.51 -11.35
N ALA A 872 17.19 15.36 -10.03
CA ALA A 872 18.47 15.23 -9.35
C ALA A 872 19.31 14.01 -9.82
N ASN A 873 18.67 12.97 -10.37
CA ASN A 873 19.35 11.79 -10.91
C ASN A 873 19.73 11.93 -12.40
N GLU A 874 19.23 12.93 -13.12
CA GLU A 874 19.58 13.22 -14.54
C GLU A 874 20.86 14.08 -14.67
N ARG A 875 21.53 14.39 -13.55
CA ARG A 875 22.61 15.38 -13.46
C ARG A 875 23.95 14.74 -13.05
N PRO A 876 25.11 15.33 -13.41
CA PRO A 876 25.27 16.47 -14.31
C PRO A 876 25.09 16.09 -15.78
N GLU A 877 24.80 17.10 -16.61
CA GLU A 877 24.85 17.01 -18.07
C GLU A 877 26.33 16.92 -18.52
N HIS A 878 26.69 15.88 -19.28
CA HIS A 878 28.09 15.56 -19.56
C HIS A 878 28.30 14.99 -20.96
N SER A 879 29.49 15.20 -21.57
CA SER A 879 29.73 14.74 -22.94
C SER A 879 30.09 13.26 -23.02
N VAL A 880 29.36 12.54 -23.87
CA VAL A 880 29.50 11.11 -24.12
C VAL A 880 29.74 10.87 -25.62
N THR A 881 30.55 9.87 -25.95
CA THR A 881 30.79 9.40 -27.33
C THR A 881 30.53 7.90 -27.42
N LEU A 882 29.82 7.47 -28.46
CA LEU A 882 29.48 6.07 -28.73
C LEU A 882 30.07 5.60 -30.06
N ASP A 883 30.45 4.32 -30.10
CA ASP A 883 30.68 3.57 -31.34
C ASP A 883 29.35 3.32 -32.09
N ALA A 884 29.43 2.79 -33.31
CA ALA A 884 28.26 2.35 -34.06
C ALA A 884 27.65 1.06 -33.48
N TYR A 885 26.32 0.96 -33.42
CA TYR A 885 25.60 -0.21 -32.93
C TYR A 885 24.23 -0.34 -33.62
N PHE A 886 23.62 -1.53 -33.51
CA PHE A 886 22.26 -1.79 -33.96
C PHE A 886 21.29 -1.77 -32.78
N ILE A 887 20.11 -1.17 -32.96
CA ILE A 887 19.00 -1.19 -31.99
C ILE A 887 17.71 -1.62 -32.70
N ASP A 888 16.83 -2.34 -32.01
CA ASP A 888 15.52 -2.71 -32.56
C ASP A 888 14.68 -1.47 -32.87
N GLN A 889 14.10 -1.45 -34.07
CA GLN A 889 13.34 -0.30 -34.58
C GLN A 889 12.09 -0.01 -33.74
N PHE A 890 11.53 -1.05 -33.14
CA PHE A 890 10.29 -1.09 -32.38
C PHE A 890 10.49 -1.79 -31.03
N GLU A 891 9.51 -1.66 -30.14
CA GLU A 891 9.43 -2.44 -28.88
C GLU A 891 9.21 -3.94 -29.16
N VAL A 892 9.51 -4.81 -28.19
CA VAL A 892 9.18 -6.25 -28.30
C VAL A 892 7.68 -6.46 -28.16
N SER A 893 7.03 -7.05 -29.16
CA SER A 893 5.57 -7.28 -29.14
C SER A 893 5.15 -8.50 -28.31
N ASN A 894 3.85 -8.60 -28.00
CA ASN A 894 3.25 -9.80 -27.42
C ASN A 894 3.53 -11.06 -28.25
N GLU A 895 3.35 -11.05 -29.58
CA GLU A 895 3.62 -12.21 -30.45
C GLU A 895 5.09 -12.66 -30.36
N GLN A 896 6.01 -11.70 -30.37
CA GLN A 896 7.43 -11.95 -30.23
C GLN A 896 7.76 -12.57 -28.86
N TYR A 897 7.22 -12.01 -27.78
CA TYR A 897 7.46 -12.53 -26.44
C TYR A 897 6.84 -13.93 -26.22
N GLN A 898 5.61 -14.16 -26.68
CA GLN A 898 4.97 -15.47 -26.61
C GLN A 898 5.74 -16.53 -27.43
N SER A 899 6.42 -16.15 -28.51
CA SER A 899 7.32 -17.06 -29.25
C SER A 899 8.50 -17.54 -28.37
N CYS A 900 9.12 -16.62 -27.61
CA CYS A 900 10.18 -16.98 -26.66
C CYS A 900 9.66 -17.84 -25.49
N VAL A 901 8.42 -17.61 -25.03
CA VAL A 901 7.78 -18.44 -23.99
C VAL A 901 7.46 -19.85 -24.53
N ALA A 902 6.97 -19.96 -25.76
CA ALA A 902 6.66 -21.23 -26.41
C ALA A 902 7.91 -22.11 -26.66
N ASP A 903 9.03 -21.49 -27.03
CA ASP A 903 10.34 -22.15 -27.17
C ASP A 903 11.03 -22.43 -25.81
N GLY A 904 10.44 -21.99 -24.69
CA GLY A 904 10.97 -22.18 -23.34
C GLY A 904 12.18 -21.30 -22.99
N GLY A 905 12.46 -20.26 -23.78
CA GLY A 905 13.50 -19.26 -23.51
C GLY A 905 13.06 -18.19 -22.49
N CYS A 906 11.75 -17.94 -22.38
CA CYS A 906 11.17 -16.90 -21.52
C CYS A 906 10.13 -17.49 -20.55
N THR A 907 9.91 -16.81 -19.42
CA THR A 907 8.81 -17.10 -18.49
C THR A 907 7.65 -16.13 -18.72
N GLN A 908 6.41 -16.62 -18.65
CA GLN A 908 5.21 -15.81 -18.90
C GLN A 908 5.12 -14.59 -17.97
N THR A 909 4.58 -13.47 -18.46
CA THR A 909 4.42 -12.24 -17.68
C THR A 909 3.29 -12.37 -16.65
N GLY A 910 3.45 -11.69 -15.50
CA GLY A 910 2.48 -11.75 -14.39
C GLY A 910 1.16 -11.03 -14.71
N ILE A 911 1.21 -10.05 -15.60
CA ILE A 911 0.07 -9.21 -16.01
C ILE A 911 -0.59 -9.81 -17.24
N ARG A 912 -1.92 -9.96 -17.21
CA ARG A 912 -2.72 -10.54 -18.31
C ARG A 912 -3.54 -9.50 -19.09
N ASN A 913 -4.01 -8.47 -18.41
CA ASN A 913 -4.83 -7.38 -18.95
C ASN A 913 -3.97 -6.12 -19.09
N SER A 914 -4.32 -5.23 -20.01
CA SER A 914 -3.82 -3.84 -19.98
C SER A 914 -4.72 -2.97 -19.08
N PHE A 915 -4.49 -1.66 -19.05
CA PHE A 915 -5.30 -0.72 -18.28
C PHE A 915 -6.80 -0.73 -18.68
N ARG A 916 -7.10 -1.04 -19.95
CA ARG A 916 -8.45 -1.03 -20.53
C ARG A 916 -8.85 -2.33 -21.21
N ARG A 917 -7.91 -3.23 -21.54
CA ARG A 917 -8.13 -4.36 -22.45
C ARG A 917 -7.91 -5.70 -21.73
N ALA A 918 -9.01 -6.37 -21.41
CA ALA A 918 -8.99 -7.69 -20.78
C ALA A 918 -8.38 -8.75 -21.72
N GLY A 919 -7.53 -9.63 -21.19
CA GLY A 919 -6.87 -10.69 -21.96
C GLY A 919 -5.72 -10.23 -22.87
N TYR A 920 -5.34 -8.94 -22.85
CA TYR A 920 -4.28 -8.31 -23.66
C TYR A 920 -3.10 -9.21 -24.03
N ARG A 921 -2.48 -9.87 -23.04
CA ARG A 921 -1.28 -10.71 -23.23
C ARG A 921 -1.52 -11.95 -24.11
N ASP A 922 -2.74 -12.48 -24.07
CA ASP A 922 -3.11 -13.78 -24.65
C ASP A 922 -3.97 -13.66 -25.92
N ASP A 923 -4.56 -12.49 -26.20
CA ASP A 923 -5.48 -12.29 -27.33
C ASP A 923 -4.72 -11.93 -28.63
N PRO A 924 -4.93 -12.66 -29.74
CA PRO A 924 -4.29 -12.37 -31.04
C PRO A 924 -4.53 -10.96 -31.60
N ILE A 925 -5.55 -10.22 -31.14
CA ILE A 925 -5.78 -8.82 -31.53
C ILE A 925 -4.62 -7.92 -31.10
N PHE A 926 -3.98 -8.21 -29.95
CA PHE A 926 -2.88 -7.41 -29.40
C PHE A 926 -1.49 -8.00 -29.69
N ALA A 927 -1.39 -8.92 -30.65
CA ALA A 927 -0.15 -9.56 -31.10
C ALA A 927 0.97 -8.57 -31.48
N ASN A 928 0.60 -7.42 -32.04
CA ASN A 928 1.49 -6.35 -32.49
C ASN A 928 1.56 -5.14 -31.52
N TYR A 929 1.05 -5.28 -30.30
CA TYR A 929 1.21 -4.30 -29.22
C TYR A 929 2.40 -4.72 -28.34
N PRO A 930 3.06 -3.81 -27.60
CA PRO A 930 4.24 -4.13 -26.81
C PRO A 930 3.93 -5.11 -25.68
N VAL A 931 4.91 -5.95 -25.32
CA VAL A 931 4.79 -6.79 -24.12
C VAL A 931 4.96 -5.95 -22.86
N MET A 932 4.06 -6.14 -21.90
CA MET A 932 3.99 -5.38 -20.65
C MET A 932 4.15 -6.33 -19.44
N GLY A 933 4.38 -5.76 -18.25
CA GLY A 933 4.51 -6.56 -17.03
C GLY A 933 5.72 -7.51 -17.05
N VAL A 934 6.78 -7.11 -17.75
CA VAL A 934 8.06 -7.82 -17.82
C VAL A 934 9.04 -7.29 -16.78
N THR A 935 9.60 -8.19 -15.98
CA THR A 935 10.78 -7.86 -15.15
C THR A 935 12.03 -7.65 -16.02
N TRP A 936 13.03 -6.94 -15.51
CA TRP A 936 14.31 -6.78 -16.21
C TRP A 936 14.96 -8.13 -16.57
N THR A 937 14.81 -9.13 -15.67
CA THR A 937 15.33 -10.49 -15.92
C THR A 937 14.62 -11.16 -17.10
N GLN A 938 13.31 -10.97 -17.24
CA GLN A 938 12.52 -11.45 -18.39
C GLN A 938 12.88 -10.74 -19.69
N ALA A 939 13.10 -9.42 -19.65
CA ALA A 939 13.52 -8.62 -20.80
C ALA A 939 14.92 -9.04 -21.29
N ASN A 940 15.90 -9.14 -20.38
CA ASN A 940 17.24 -9.61 -20.71
C ASN A 940 17.25 -11.08 -21.18
N ALA A 941 16.43 -11.97 -20.60
CA ALA A 941 16.32 -13.36 -21.06
C ALA A 941 15.82 -13.46 -22.51
N TYR A 942 14.80 -12.67 -22.88
CA TYR A 942 14.34 -12.56 -24.27
C TYR A 942 15.47 -12.08 -25.20
N CYS A 943 16.16 -10.98 -24.85
CA CYS A 943 17.23 -10.48 -25.72
C CYS A 943 18.35 -11.54 -25.89
N GLN A 944 18.72 -12.27 -24.83
CA GLN A 944 19.71 -13.35 -24.93
C GLN A 944 19.23 -14.51 -25.80
N TRP A 945 17.97 -14.94 -25.68
CA TRP A 945 17.35 -15.94 -26.57
C TRP A 945 17.34 -15.48 -28.04
N ALA A 946 17.07 -14.19 -28.28
CA ALA A 946 17.11 -13.57 -29.61
C ALA A 946 18.54 -13.33 -30.17
N GLY A 947 19.60 -13.67 -29.43
CA GLY A 947 20.99 -13.44 -29.84
C GLY A 947 21.48 -11.99 -29.73
N LYS A 948 20.80 -11.19 -28.89
CA LYS A 948 20.99 -9.75 -28.66
C LYS A 948 21.30 -9.48 -27.17
N ARG A 949 21.29 -8.20 -26.78
CA ARG A 949 21.30 -7.71 -25.39
C ARG A 949 20.28 -6.57 -25.23
N LEU A 950 20.07 -6.05 -24.03
CA LEU A 950 19.40 -4.75 -23.86
C LEU A 950 20.34 -3.61 -24.36
N PRO A 951 19.82 -2.46 -24.84
CA PRO A 951 20.61 -1.26 -25.10
C PRO A 951 21.23 -0.73 -23.81
N THR A 952 22.40 -0.08 -23.87
CA THR A 952 22.92 0.66 -22.70
C THR A 952 22.11 1.93 -22.46
N GLU A 953 22.25 2.54 -21.28
CA GLU A 953 21.58 3.79 -20.95
C GLU A 953 21.94 4.92 -21.93
N ALA A 954 23.23 5.02 -22.28
CA ALA A 954 23.73 6.01 -23.23
C ALA A 954 23.36 5.67 -24.67
N GLU A 955 23.34 4.39 -25.07
CA GLU A 955 22.83 3.97 -26.37
C GLU A 955 21.36 4.38 -26.51
N TRP A 956 20.51 4.05 -25.53
CA TRP A 956 19.09 4.40 -25.55
C TRP A 956 18.89 5.93 -25.65
N GLU A 957 19.59 6.72 -24.82
CA GLU A 957 19.46 8.18 -24.85
C GLU A 957 19.94 8.80 -26.17
N PHE A 958 21.05 8.32 -26.73
CA PHE A 958 21.52 8.79 -28.04
C PHE A 958 20.59 8.38 -29.18
N ALA A 959 20.05 7.15 -29.14
CA ALA A 959 19.05 6.68 -30.11
C ALA A 959 17.76 7.50 -30.07
N ALA A 960 17.40 8.08 -28.92
CA ALA A 960 16.25 8.95 -28.75
C ALA A 960 16.54 10.42 -29.14
N SER A 961 17.62 11.02 -28.61
CA SER A 961 17.90 12.48 -28.70
C SER A 961 18.68 12.91 -29.94
N GLY A 962 19.46 12.00 -30.54
CA GLY A 962 20.37 12.31 -31.64
C GLY A 962 21.53 13.26 -31.28
N PRO A 963 22.37 13.63 -32.26
CA PRO A 963 23.52 14.52 -32.04
C PRO A 963 23.13 15.99 -31.83
N ASP A 964 21.89 16.37 -32.12
CA ASP A 964 21.33 17.71 -31.88
C ASP A 964 20.68 17.85 -30.49
N ASN A 965 20.79 16.82 -29.64
CA ASN A 965 20.36 16.81 -28.24
C ASN A 965 18.89 17.23 -28.03
N PHE A 966 17.96 16.56 -28.74
CA PHE A 966 16.54 16.87 -28.60
C PHE A 966 15.95 16.40 -27.27
N THR A 967 15.08 17.24 -26.70
CA THR A 967 14.38 17.04 -25.43
C THR A 967 13.34 15.93 -25.54
N TRP A 968 12.67 15.81 -26.68
CA TRP A 968 11.81 14.68 -27.09
C TRP A 968 12.32 14.13 -28.44
N PRO A 969 12.03 12.88 -28.83
CA PRO A 969 12.63 12.27 -30.03
C PRO A 969 12.42 13.05 -31.33
N TRP A 970 11.30 13.76 -31.45
CA TRP A 970 10.95 14.61 -32.60
C TRP A 970 11.43 16.07 -32.49
N GLY A 971 11.98 16.51 -31.34
CA GLY A 971 12.53 17.86 -31.18
C GLY A 971 12.42 18.49 -29.79
N ASN A 972 12.52 19.82 -29.75
CA ASN A 972 12.52 20.64 -28.53
C ASN A 972 11.17 21.34 -28.27
N THR A 973 10.06 20.70 -28.66
CA THR A 973 8.70 21.14 -28.35
C THR A 973 7.84 19.89 -28.21
N PHE A 974 7.18 19.73 -27.06
CA PHE A 974 6.33 18.58 -26.79
C PHE A 974 5.08 18.61 -27.66
N ASP A 975 4.74 17.47 -28.26
CA ASP A 975 3.50 17.25 -28.99
C ASP A 975 3.04 15.82 -28.68
N ALA A 976 1.95 15.70 -27.91
CA ALA A 976 1.43 14.40 -27.49
C ALA A 976 0.84 13.59 -28.66
N THR A 977 0.58 14.20 -29.82
CA THR A 977 0.03 13.49 -31.00
C THR A 977 1.08 12.66 -31.73
N LEU A 978 2.36 12.79 -31.36
CA LEU A 978 3.50 12.09 -31.96
C LEU A 978 3.93 10.84 -31.16
N SER A 979 3.18 10.43 -30.14
CA SER A 979 3.36 9.13 -29.49
C SER A 979 2.06 8.68 -28.79
N ALA A 980 2.06 7.49 -28.19
CA ALA A 980 0.97 7.04 -27.33
C ALA A 980 0.89 7.80 -25.97
N ALA A 981 1.39 9.02 -25.88
CA ALA A 981 1.20 9.87 -24.70
C ALA A 981 -0.28 10.21 -24.50
N SER A 982 -0.85 9.96 -23.32
CA SER A 982 -2.29 10.17 -23.03
C SER A 982 -3.27 9.36 -23.90
N SER A 983 -2.83 8.29 -24.56
CA SER A 983 -3.70 7.28 -25.18
C SER A 983 -4.47 6.45 -24.13
N LEU A 984 -3.98 6.45 -22.88
CA LEU A 984 -4.55 5.79 -21.69
C LEU A 984 -4.61 4.25 -21.80
N ASP A 985 -3.89 3.66 -22.76
CA ASP A 985 -3.48 2.25 -22.88
C ASP A 985 -2.35 2.16 -23.93
N THR A 986 -1.70 1.03 -24.14
CA THR A 986 -0.66 0.90 -25.20
C THR A 986 -1.23 1.03 -26.62
N GLU A 987 -0.38 1.25 -27.61
CA GLU A 987 -0.74 1.22 -29.03
C GLU A 987 0.21 0.31 -29.83
N PRO A 988 -0.10 -0.01 -31.11
CA PRO A 988 0.76 -0.85 -31.94
C PRO A 988 2.21 -0.36 -32.00
N ILE A 989 3.16 -1.30 -32.01
CA ILE A 989 4.59 -0.96 -31.93
C ILE A 989 5.12 -0.18 -33.16
N ASP A 990 4.38 -0.17 -34.27
CA ASP A 990 4.70 0.49 -35.53
C ASP A 990 3.82 1.71 -35.89
N ASP A 991 2.97 2.18 -34.96
CA ASP A 991 2.25 3.45 -35.07
C ASP A 991 3.14 4.68 -34.77
N PHE A 992 2.62 5.90 -34.95
CA PHE A 992 3.34 7.18 -34.72
C PHE A 992 4.60 7.39 -35.58
N ALA A 993 4.53 7.07 -36.88
CA ALA A 993 5.64 7.21 -37.82
C ALA A 993 6.21 8.64 -37.99
N ASP A 994 5.48 9.69 -37.64
CA ASP A 994 5.97 11.08 -37.63
C ASP A 994 6.68 11.45 -36.30
N GLY A 995 6.59 10.61 -35.26
CA GLY A 995 7.22 10.79 -33.95
C GLY A 995 8.51 10.01 -33.73
N THR A 996 9.05 9.37 -34.77
CA THR A 996 10.32 8.62 -34.68
C THR A 996 11.48 9.53 -34.28
N SER A 997 12.48 8.95 -33.59
CA SER A 997 13.73 9.64 -33.26
C SER A 997 14.52 10.07 -34.52
N PRO A 998 15.60 10.88 -34.38
CA PRO A 998 16.40 11.34 -35.52
C PRO A 998 17.07 10.23 -36.35
N PHE A 999 17.06 8.99 -35.84
CA PHE A 999 17.56 7.79 -36.53
C PHE A 999 16.46 6.88 -37.09
N GLY A 1000 15.18 7.22 -36.92
CA GLY A 1000 14.03 6.41 -37.39
C GLY A 1000 13.61 5.29 -36.43
N VAL A 1001 13.89 5.46 -35.13
CA VAL A 1001 13.49 4.52 -34.06
C VAL A 1001 12.13 4.97 -33.49
N PHE A 1002 11.17 4.05 -33.42
CA PHE A 1002 9.78 4.30 -33.03
C PHE A 1002 9.61 4.29 -31.50
N ASN A 1003 8.56 4.94 -30.99
CA ASN A 1003 8.10 4.89 -29.59
C ASN A 1003 9.16 5.20 -28.51
N MET A 1004 10.22 5.95 -28.82
CA MET A 1004 11.25 6.35 -27.85
C MET A 1004 10.76 7.38 -26.79
N ALA A 1005 9.46 7.72 -26.76
CA ALA A 1005 8.84 8.66 -25.82
C ALA A 1005 7.32 8.49 -25.77
N GLY A 1006 6.86 7.28 -25.46
CA GLY A 1006 5.46 6.91 -25.33
C GLY A 1006 5.30 5.40 -25.37
N ASN A 1007 4.06 4.93 -25.29
CA ASN A 1007 3.71 3.51 -25.28
C ASN A 1007 4.13 2.83 -23.96
N VAL A 1008 5.29 2.16 -23.88
CA VAL A 1008 5.83 1.64 -22.60
C VAL A 1008 7.20 2.19 -22.22
N ASN A 1009 7.43 2.28 -20.91
CA ASN A 1009 8.74 2.53 -20.30
C ASN A 1009 9.68 1.34 -20.57
N GLU A 1010 10.93 1.60 -20.98
CA GLU A 1010 11.83 0.55 -21.50
C GLU A 1010 13.02 0.22 -20.61
N TRP A 1011 13.21 -1.06 -20.29
CA TRP A 1011 14.43 -1.55 -19.64
C TRP A 1011 15.70 -1.33 -20.48
N VAL A 1012 16.71 -0.69 -19.87
CA VAL A 1012 18.09 -0.66 -20.38
C VAL A 1012 18.99 -1.67 -19.67
N GLN A 1013 20.16 -1.94 -20.22
CA GLN A 1013 21.14 -2.90 -19.68
C GLN A 1013 21.75 -2.42 -18.34
N ASP A 1014 21.83 -1.10 -18.16
CA ASP A 1014 22.53 -0.43 -17.08
C ASP A 1014 21.86 -0.56 -15.71
N ARG A 1015 22.71 -0.45 -14.70
CA ARG A 1015 22.32 -0.32 -13.30
C ARG A 1015 22.41 1.12 -12.83
N PHE A 1016 21.52 1.50 -11.92
CA PHE A 1016 21.56 2.84 -11.36
C PHE A 1016 22.69 3.01 -10.33
N ASP A 1017 23.48 4.05 -10.53
CA ASP A 1017 24.37 4.66 -9.53
C ASP A 1017 24.22 6.18 -9.64
N ALA A 1018 23.90 6.82 -8.52
CA ALA A 1018 23.66 8.26 -8.44
C ALA A 1018 24.90 9.10 -8.81
N ASN A 1019 26.09 8.50 -8.77
CA ASN A 1019 27.35 9.16 -9.11
C ASN A 1019 27.81 8.85 -10.55
N PHE A 1020 27.08 8.01 -11.31
CA PHE A 1020 27.55 7.55 -12.63
C PHE A 1020 27.80 8.72 -13.59
N TYR A 1021 26.87 9.67 -13.72
CA TYR A 1021 27.02 10.80 -14.65
C TYR A 1021 28.17 11.74 -14.29
N ALA A 1022 28.54 11.81 -13.01
CA ALA A 1022 29.67 12.62 -12.55
C ALA A 1022 31.03 11.93 -12.75
N ASN A 1023 31.06 10.63 -13.08
CA ASN A 1023 32.26 9.79 -13.12
C ASN A 1023 32.32 8.84 -14.34
N SER A 1024 31.40 8.97 -15.29
CA SER A 1024 31.22 8.08 -16.43
C SER A 1024 32.43 8.16 -17.39
N PRO A 1025 32.80 7.05 -18.05
CA PRO A 1025 33.75 7.12 -19.15
C PRO A 1025 33.12 7.86 -20.32
N THR A 1026 33.88 8.75 -20.95
CA THR A 1026 33.42 9.57 -22.09
C THR A 1026 33.30 8.80 -23.41
N GLU A 1027 33.71 7.53 -23.43
CA GLU A 1027 33.64 6.61 -24.56
C GLU A 1027 32.88 5.34 -24.14
N ASN A 1028 31.77 5.03 -24.83
CA ASN A 1028 30.88 3.88 -24.59
C ASN A 1028 30.51 3.63 -23.10
N PRO A 1029 29.97 4.61 -22.35
CA PRO A 1029 29.53 4.38 -20.98
C PRO A 1029 28.43 3.33 -20.90
N VAL A 1030 28.68 2.36 -20.02
CA VAL A 1030 27.74 1.35 -19.58
C VAL A 1030 28.07 0.98 -18.13
N ASN A 1031 27.07 0.94 -17.27
CA ASN A 1031 27.21 0.53 -15.87
C ASN A 1031 26.63 -0.86 -15.64
N LEU A 1032 27.49 -1.88 -15.75
CA LEU A 1032 27.15 -3.27 -15.41
C LEU A 1032 27.54 -3.65 -13.97
N ASP A 1033 28.40 -2.85 -13.34
CA ASP A 1033 29.25 -3.27 -12.22
C ASP A 1033 28.95 -2.57 -10.89
N SER A 1034 28.60 -1.28 -10.88
CA SER A 1034 28.03 -0.61 -9.70
C SER A 1034 26.50 -0.60 -9.79
N GLY A 1035 25.80 -0.36 -8.68
CA GLY A 1035 24.34 -0.35 -8.70
C GLY A 1035 23.67 -1.74 -8.67
N THR A 1036 22.36 -1.71 -8.49
CA THR A 1036 21.51 -2.83 -8.04
C THR A 1036 20.02 -2.64 -8.38
N SER A 1037 19.55 -1.39 -8.50
CA SER A 1037 18.39 -1.05 -9.32
C SER A 1037 18.76 -1.25 -10.78
N GLN A 1038 17.76 -1.59 -11.56
CA GLN A 1038 17.81 -1.45 -13.01
C GLN A 1038 17.13 -0.13 -13.40
N ILE A 1039 17.53 0.40 -14.55
CA ILE A 1039 16.97 1.63 -15.10
C ILE A 1039 15.95 1.27 -16.18
N TYR A 1040 14.82 1.98 -16.20
CA TYR A 1040 14.01 2.10 -17.42
C TYR A 1040 13.89 3.57 -17.85
N ARG A 1041 13.59 3.77 -19.14
CA ARG A 1041 13.64 5.08 -19.81
C ARG A 1041 12.47 5.32 -20.76
N GLY A 1042 12.32 6.57 -21.17
CA GLY A 1042 11.19 7.06 -21.96
C GLY A 1042 10.08 7.55 -21.04
N GLY A 1043 8.85 7.29 -21.44
CA GLY A 1043 7.62 7.52 -20.69
C GLY A 1043 6.50 6.70 -21.33
N SER A 1044 5.44 6.40 -20.57
CA SER A 1044 4.41 5.43 -20.97
C SER A 1044 3.05 6.08 -21.24
N PHE A 1045 2.06 5.26 -21.66
CA PHE A 1045 0.70 5.72 -21.98
C PHE A 1045 -0.03 6.41 -20.82
N ASP A 1046 0.34 6.14 -19.57
CA ASP A 1046 -0.27 6.71 -18.35
C ASP A 1046 0.29 8.10 -17.99
N ASN A 1047 1.34 8.55 -18.67
CA ASN A 1047 1.89 9.89 -18.47
C ASN A 1047 1.13 10.92 -19.33
N THR A 1048 0.68 12.01 -18.71
CA THR A 1048 -0.03 13.13 -19.37
C THR A 1048 0.78 14.42 -19.47
N ASN A 1049 1.91 14.51 -18.75
CA ASN A 1049 2.80 15.67 -18.74
C ASN A 1049 4.08 15.40 -19.54
N GLY A 1050 4.40 16.30 -20.47
CA GLY A 1050 5.58 16.25 -21.34
C GLY A 1050 6.92 16.05 -20.62
N THR A 1051 7.04 16.43 -19.34
CA THR A 1051 8.27 16.23 -18.54
C THR A 1051 8.58 14.76 -18.23
N PHE A 1052 7.62 13.84 -18.38
CA PHE A 1052 7.85 12.41 -18.21
C PHE A 1052 8.32 11.72 -19.49
N PHE A 1053 8.26 12.41 -20.64
CA PHE A 1053 8.60 11.88 -21.96
C PHE A 1053 9.97 12.35 -22.47
N THR A 1054 10.77 13.01 -21.63
CA THR A 1054 12.05 13.58 -22.09
C THR A 1054 13.09 12.49 -22.35
N THR A 1055 13.95 12.70 -23.34
CA THR A 1055 15.00 11.75 -23.73
C THR A 1055 15.99 11.46 -22.58
N SER A 1056 16.22 12.44 -21.70
CA SER A 1056 17.03 12.32 -20.47
C SER A 1056 16.36 11.54 -19.33
N ARG A 1057 15.03 11.30 -19.39
CA ARG A 1057 14.27 10.75 -18.26
C ARG A 1057 14.70 9.33 -17.94
N ARG A 1058 15.03 9.09 -16.67
CA ARG A 1058 15.47 7.80 -16.13
C ARG A 1058 14.75 7.48 -14.82
N TYR A 1059 14.14 6.31 -14.75
CA TYR A 1059 13.45 5.81 -13.56
C TYR A 1059 14.28 4.71 -12.89
N VAL A 1060 14.16 4.61 -11.57
CA VAL A 1060 15.10 3.84 -10.72
C VAL A 1060 14.31 2.82 -9.91
N VAL A 1061 14.38 1.55 -10.31
CA VAL A 1061 13.48 0.50 -9.79
C VAL A 1061 14.20 -0.83 -9.58
N SER A 1062 13.60 -1.75 -8.82
CA SER A 1062 14.18 -3.08 -8.62
C SER A 1062 14.18 -3.91 -9.91
N SER A 1063 15.12 -4.86 -10.05
CA SER A 1063 15.15 -5.83 -11.16
C SER A 1063 13.89 -6.70 -11.29
N ASN A 1064 13.10 -6.77 -10.22
CA ASN A 1064 11.90 -7.60 -10.09
C ASN A 1064 10.61 -6.77 -10.22
N THR A 1065 10.73 -5.46 -10.47
CA THR A 1065 9.58 -4.58 -10.74
C THR A 1065 8.95 -5.01 -12.06
N PHE A 1066 7.63 -4.99 -12.12
CA PHE A 1066 6.84 -5.16 -13.33
C PHE A 1066 5.54 -4.39 -13.14
N ASP A 1067 5.08 -3.70 -14.17
CA ASP A 1067 3.81 -2.99 -14.15
C ASP A 1067 3.19 -2.97 -15.56
N VAL A 1068 1.94 -2.52 -15.69
CA VAL A 1068 1.21 -2.44 -16.97
C VAL A 1068 1.90 -1.56 -18.00
N ASP A 1069 2.82 -0.69 -17.57
CA ASP A 1069 3.44 0.33 -18.39
C ASP A 1069 4.93 0.06 -18.73
N ILE A 1070 5.47 -1.10 -18.32
CA ILE A 1070 6.90 -1.45 -18.48
C ILE A 1070 7.10 -2.55 -19.53
N GLY A 1071 7.90 -2.24 -20.56
CA GLY A 1071 8.38 -3.12 -21.63
C GLY A 1071 9.87 -2.95 -21.91
N PHE A 1072 10.30 -3.19 -23.15
CA PHE A 1072 11.71 -3.13 -23.59
C PHE A 1072 11.91 -3.30 -25.10
N ARG A 1073 13.12 -2.97 -25.58
CA ARG A 1073 13.68 -3.38 -26.88
C ARG A 1073 15.11 -3.93 -26.73
N CYS A 1074 15.69 -4.51 -27.78
CA CYS A 1074 17.06 -5.06 -27.73
C CYS A 1074 18.04 -4.32 -28.66
N ALA A 1075 19.34 -4.49 -28.40
CA ALA A 1075 20.46 -3.94 -29.15
C ALA A 1075 21.54 -5.01 -29.47
N GLN A 1076 22.38 -4.74 -30.46
CA GLN A 1076 23.44 -5.62 -30.95
C GLN A 1076 24.64 -4.82 -31.47
N SER A 1077 25.86 -5.14 -31.00
CA SER A 1077 27.09 -4.53 -31.51
C SER A 1077 27.47 -5.07 -32.92
N PRO A 1078 28.15 -4.30 -33.78
CA PRO A 1078 28.49 -4.73 -35.14
C PRO A 1078 29.53 -5.88 -35.16
N PRO A 1079 29.47 -6.78 -36.16
CA PRO A 1079 30.37 -7.94 -36.28
C PRO A 1079 31.66 -7.68 -37.09
#